data_AF-A0A2D5S610-F1
#
_entry.id   AF-A0A2D5S610-F1
#
_cell.length_a   1.000
_cell.length_b   1.000
_cell.length_c   1.000
_cell.angle_alpha   90.00
_cell.angle_beta   90.00
_cell.angle_gamma   90.00
#
_symmetry.space_group_name_H-M   'P 1'
#
loop_
_entity.id
_entity.type
_entity.pdbx_description
1 polymer ?
#
loop_
_entity_poly.entity_id
_entity_poly.type
_entity_poly.pdbx_seq_one_letter_code
_entity_poly.pdbx_strand_id
1 'polypeptide(L)'
;MSFKISNRGPAKGRFIPGLAFAFSGMLAVSGSAFAQSDCNFPASPIEGTNVFDLNESATSGFSGPCFKGELLHHDLWYCFEATVDGTVTISTCGSTLIDTRMQLWAGCDCPDPDLASPLCCSDNACGKQAEIVCEVVCGERYMLQIGSASEGEVGVGEFLLQFDGTDCDDPGNDGGTPPTGPCDDCGEGDPGWLAAAGFAGGQMMLFTRDAVTDQESPIMAFDLTDKAAAPLGSNWATPTWTHPEWTRVNLGTIFGVAIDDTGRSFVAHSSVYNAGMPRDTVGAIGAPGSIYQIDAATGAPSLFATLPQTLDPSIVPASEGWPGIGNIAWDFDRGTLFATNHDDGRIYRMDGAGNIIDAWDHATDLLTIGGAPEAGDADGFAPLGERLWAVCPTFDRLYYSVWGENWGQFGPGTANEVWSVRLDANGAIVTGTRQLEFATDPIQGEVSNPIADIAFDGDCCMLISERTMQNETISGAHASRGLRYCFDGNGWGVDTQYQVGFYSIGNNAAGGVDYDGGPEMRTWLSADALSFPSPYIYGATGIPVAGDTPSQSLLVDVDVDVSYPEKFQMGSLELTCFRESGDGPCLEVTGKLDCLFDDSGVLSDYALELEVTNNSLNPAHYLLIAGPVSPGVVNLVPELAPGETRVIDLTVTGPIATETVCFSLTLYDADFGECCGLEDAEICLVVPECDCAIDQGWEIVCIDEAAGIYEFTFNLVNLTPDVVEHVFLIVDPSAPFSFDQDHIDVPTTPPFSSTTVGPIEVTTSLGAGDVIEFVATLHVANLSQCCDHALEFVLPSCDGESNGHPADLDGDGVVGAADLGLVLANWGGSGLGDVDGDGVVGASDLGLILAAFGLTV
;
A
#
# COMPACT_ATOMS: atom_id res chain seq x y z
N MET A 1 -51.30 23.78 43.58
CA MET A 1 -51.71 22.45 44.10
C MET A 1 -50.48 21.55 43.92
N SER A 2 -49.69 21.27 44.98
CA SER A 2 -49.76 20.08 45.87
C SER A 2 -49.43 18.78 45.09
N PHE A 3 -48.46 17.89 45.42
CA PHE A 3 -47.74 17.44 46.63
C PHE A 3 -46.38 16.78 46.20
N LYS A 4 -45.23 17.02 46.88
CA LYS A 4 -44.52 16.17 47.89
C LYS A 4 -44.32 14.67 47.60
N ILE A 5 -43.05 14.20 47.58
CA ILE A 5 -42.52 12.89 48.09
C ILE A 5 -41.02 13.11 48.41
N SER A 6 -40.53 13.21 49.65
CA SER A 6 -40.26 12.24 50.75
C SER A 6 -38.85 11.58 50.72
N ASN A 7 -37.95 12.08 51.58
CA ASN A 7 -36.71 11.42 52.04
C ASN A 7 -36.99 10.24 52.99
N ARG A 8 -36.32 9.09 52.81
CA ARG A 8 -35.92 8.15 53.88
C ARG A 8 -34.75 7.25 53.43
N GLY A 9 -33.62 7.28 54.15
CA GLY A 9 -32.81 6.07 54.42
C GLY A 9 -33.15 5.54 55.84
N PRO A 10 -32.39 4.59 56.44
CA PRO A 10 -31.33 3.70 55.94
C PRO A 10 -31.56 2.20 56.31
N ALA A 11 -30.77 1.26 55.78
CA ALA A 11 -30.59 -0.06 56.42
C ALA A 11 -29.21 -0.68 56.10
N LYS A 12 -28.53 -1.13 57.15
CA LYS A 12 -27.23 -1.80 57.16
C LYS A 12 -27.37 -3.29 56.82
N GLY A 13 -26.45 -3.83 56.03
CA GLY A 13 -26.18 -5.27 55.92
C GLY A 13 -24.68 -5.49 55.69
N ARG A 14 -24.01 -6.10 56.68
CA ARG A 14 -22.61 -6.58 56.61
C ARG A 14 -22.59 -7.95 55.92
N PHE A 15 -21.67 -8.20 54.99
CA PHE A 15 -21.04 -9.51 54.76
C PHE A 15 -19.60 -9.33 54.23
N ILE A 16 -18.77 -10.33 54.54
CA ILE A 16 -17.29 -10.38 54.60
C ILE A 16 -16.69 -10.74 53.22
N PRO A 17 -15.41 -10.39 52.91
CA PRO A 17 -14.85 -10.40 51.56
C PRO A 17 -14.29 -11.76 51.15
N GLY A 18 -14.16 -11.98 49.84
CA GLY A 18 -13.34 -13.06 49.28
C GLY A 18 -13.86 -13.54 47.93
N LEU A 19 -13.28 -13.02 46.84
CA LEU A 19 -12.81 -13.83 45.71
C LEU A 19 -12.00 -12.91 44.79
N ALA A 20 -10.68 -13.13 44.75
CA ALA A 20 -9.80 -12.59 43.72
C ALA A 20 -10.03 -13.42 42.45
N PHE A 21 -10.46 -12.78 41.37
CA PHE A 21 -10.28 -13.30 40.02
C PHE A 21 -9.05 -12.60 39.44
N ALA A 22 -7.98 -13.36 39.26
CA ALA A 22 -6.83 -12.94 38.48
C ALA A 22 -7.23 -12.99 37.00
N PHE A 23 -7.46 -11.82 36.40
CA PHE A 23 -7.34 -11.66 34.95
C PHE A 23 -5.85 -11.47 34.66
N SER A 24 -5.22 -12.52 34.15
CA SER A 24 -3.94 -12.38 33.44
C SER A 24 -4.30 -11.98 32.01
N GLY A 25 -4.57 -10.69 31.81
CA GLY A 25 -4.63 -10.11 30.48
C GLY A 25 -3.21 -9.93 29.99
N MET A 26 -2.80 -10.75 29.03
CA MET A 26 -1.63 -10.43 28.20
C MET A 26 -2.06 -9.25 27.34
N LEU A 27 -1.62 -8.05 27.72
CA LEU A 27 -1.74 -6.86 26.89
C LEU A 27 -0.83 -7.12 25.68
N ALA A 28 -1.42 -7.37 24.52
CA ALA A 28 -0.70 -7.30 23.26
C ALA A 28 -0.43 -5.81 23.01
N VAL A 29 0.78 -5.36 23.32
CA VAL A 29 1.28 -4.05 22.89
C VAL A 29 1.63 -4.21 21.42
N SER A 30 0.86 -3.56 20.54
CA SER A 30 1.22 -3.32 19.16
C SER A 30 2.62 -2.67 19.12
N GLY A 31 3.52 -3.22 18.32
CA GLY A 31 4.91 -2.79 18.24
C GLY A 31 5.02 -1.33 17.78
N SER A 32 5.12 -0.42 18.74
CA SER A 32 5.72 0.90 18.52
C SER A 32 7.20 0.68 18.20
N ALA A 33 7.74 1.35 17.18
CA ALA A 33 9.18 1.41 16.99
C ALA A 33 9.83 1.89 18.29
N PHE A 34 10.74 1.10 18.86
CA PHE A 34 11.49 1.54 20.04
C PHE A 34 12.38 2.71 19.62
N ALA A 35 12.29 3.81 20.36
CA ALA A 35 13.20 4.95 20.17
C ALA A 35 14.65 4.47 20.21
N GLN A 36 15.48 5.08 19.37
CA GLN A 36 16.91 4.84 19.35
C GLN A 36 17.66 5.97 20.09
N SER A 37 18.92 5.72 20.43
CA SER A 37 19.81 6.72 21.04
C SER A 37 20.39 7.73 20.02
N ASP A 38 19.91 7.70 18.76
CA ASP A 38 20.27 8.64 17.71
C ASP A 38 19.08 9.56 17.40
N CYS A 39 19.26 10.88 17.57
CA CYS A 39 18.24 11.88 17.30
C CYS A 39 17.88 12.03 15.82
N ASN A 40 18.68 11.46 14.90
CA ASN A 40 18.35 11.47 13.47
C ASN A 40 17.22 10.48 13.14
N PHE A 41 16.94 9.53 14.04
CA PHE A 41 15.90 8.52 13.89
C PHE A 41 15.00 8.47 15.14
N PRO A 42 14.29 9.57 15.47
CA PRO A 42 13.45 9.62 16.65
C PRO A 42 12.20 8.74 16.45
N ALA A 43 11.72 8.10 17.52
CA ALA A 43 10.43 7.40 17.46
C ALA A 43 9.25 8.37 17.58
N SER A 44 8.07 7.99 17.09
CA SER A 44 6.85 8.77 17.26
C SER A 44 6.06 8.30 18.49
N PRO A 45 5.94 9.10 19.56
CA PRO A 45 5.10 8.77 20.69
C PRO A 45 3.63 9.11 20.40
N ILE A 46 2.71 8.43 21.08
CA ILE A 46 1.27 8.70 21.02
C ILE A 46 0.80 9.47 22.26
N GLU A 47 -0.34 10.15 22.16
CA GLU A 47 -1.02 10.66 23.35
C GLU A 47 -1.47 9.49 24.24
N GLY A 48 -1.20 9.59 25.53
CA GLY A 48 -1.35 8.50 26.50
C GLY A 48 0.00 7.91 26.93
N THR A 49 -0.02 6.61 27.25
CA THR A 49 1.13 5.94 27.87
C THR A 49 2.04 5.32 26.82
N ASN A 50 3.33 5.65 26.87
CA ASN A 50 4.38 5.17 25.98
C ASN A 50 5.44 4.41 26.79
N VAL A 51 6.01 3.35 26.22
CA VAL A 51 7.06 2.53 26.86
C VAL A 51 8.45 2.99 26.41
N PHE A 52 9.44 2.92 27.30
CA PHE A 52 10.85 3.15 26.97
C PHE A 52 11.76 2.13 27.67
N ASP A 53 12.92 1.82 27.06
CA ASP A 53 13.94 0.93 27.62
C ASP A 53 15.34 1.56 27.51
N LEU A 54 15.97 1.85 28.66
CA LEU A 54 17.30 2.43 28.73
C LEU A 54 18.42 1.40 28.90
N ASN A 55 18.13 0.09 28.87
CA ASN A 55 19.13 -0.96 29.12
C ASN A 55 20.22 -1.03 28.04
N GLU A 56 19.88 -0.72 26.78
CA GLU A 56 20.78 -0.79 25.63
C GLU A 56 20.98 0.57 24.95
N SER A 57 20.41 1.65 25.48
CA SER A 57 20.58 2.98 24.90
C SER A 57 21.99 3.53 25.19
N ALA A 58 22.61 4.11 24.16
CA ALA A 58 23.85 4.84 24.31
C ALA A 58 23.59 6.22 24.91
N THR A 59 24.58 6.78 25.61
CA THR A 59 24.60 8.19 25.98
C THR A 59 25.07 9.01 24.77
N SER A 60 24.18 9.79 24.17
CA SER A 60 24.45 10.62 22.98
C SER A 60 25.55 11.67 23.19
N GLY A 61 25.96 11.91 24.43
CA GLY A 61 26.95 12.94 24.78
C GLY A 61 26.36 14.35 24.74
N PHE A 62 25.03 14.46 24.60
CA PHE A 62 24.33 15.71 24.51
C PHE A 62 24.17 16.37 25.90
N SER A 63 24.73 17.57 26.08
CA SER A 63 24.55 18.36 27.30
C SER A 63 23.73 19.61 27.01
N GLY A 64 22.45 19.60 27.38
CA GLY A 64 21.59 20.77 27.27
C GLY A 64 21.92 21.83 28.35
N PRO A 65 21.62 23.13 28.11
CA PRO A 65 21.77 24.18 29.12
C PRO A 65 20.91 23.95 30.38
N CYS A 66 19.85 23.16 30.25
CA CYS A 66 18.88 22.82 31.30
C CYS A 66 19.48 22.22 32.57
N PHE A 67 20.51 21.38 32.44
CA PHE A 67 21.12 20.68 33.57
C PHE A 67 22.49 21.25 33.92
N LYS A 68 22.73 22.54 33.63
CA LYS A 68 24.01 23.23 33.88
C LYS A 68 25.21 22.52 33.22
N GLY A 69 24.98 21.87 32.08
CA GLY A 69 25.99 21.10 31.35
C GLY A 69 26.20 19.67 31.86
N GLU A 70 25.36 19.17 32.77
CA GLU A 70 25.29 17.74 33.05
C GLU A 70 24.65 16.98 31.88
N LEU A 71 25.14 15.77 31.63
CA LEU A 71 24.64 14.90 30.56
C LEU A 71 23.30 14.26 30.98
N LEU A 72 22.43 14.05 29.99
CA LEU A 72 21.46 12.97 30.04
C LEU A 72 22.20 11.68 29.68
N HIS A 73 22.09 10.65 30.51
CA HIS A 73 22.68 9.34 30.24
C HIS A 73 21.63 8.42 29.61
N HIS A 74 22.07 7.44 28.82
CA HIS A 74 21.20 6.40 28.27
C HIS A 74 19.92 6.99 27.66
N ASP A 75 20.06 7.90 26.70
CA ASP A 75 18.95 8.71 26.22
C ASP A 75 18.29 8.12 24.97
N LEU A 76 17.00 8.44 24.84
CA LEU A 76 16.12 8.06 23.75
C LEU A 76 15.43 9.30 23.22
N TRP A 77 15.24 9.31 21.90
CA TRP A 77 14.69 10.45 21.17
C TRP A 77 13.33 10.14 20.56
N TYR A 78 12.41 11.09 20.72
CA TYR A 78 11.05 11.02 20.25
C TYR A 78 10.68 12.30 19.52
N CYS A 79 9.90 12.21 18.44
CA CYS A 79 9.40 13.36 17.70
C CYS A 79 7.88 13.25 17.60
N PHE A 80 7.16 14.31 17.99
CA PHE A 80 5.70 14.35 17.87
C PHE A 80 5.22 15.70 17.36
N GLU A 81 4.00 15.73 16.84
CA GLU A 81 3.27 16.93 16.45
C GLU A 81 2.27 17.30 17.53
N ALA A 82 2.16 18.58 17.88
CA ALA A 82 1.18 19.02 18.86
C ALA A 82 -0.22 19.07 18.25
N THR A 83 -1.18 18.45 18.94
CA THR A 83 -2.58 18.40 18.53
C THR A 83 -3.42 19.56 19.08
N VAL A 84 -2.81 20.46 19.85
CA VAL A 84 -3.50 21.60 20.45
C VAL A 84 -2.63 22.85 20.40
N ASP A 85 -3.28 24.01 20.31
CA ASP A 85 -2.74 25.25 20.84
C ASP A 85 -2.94 25.26 22.36
N GLY A 86 -1.86 25.09 23.12
CA GLY A 86 -1.94 25.01 24.57
C GLY A 86 -0.69 24.44 25.20
N THR A 87 -0.84 23.40 26.01
CA THR A 87 0.27 22.78 26.74
C THR A 87 0.37 21.29 26.50
N VAL A 88 1.60 20.79 26.43
CA VAL A 88 1.89 19.36 26.53
C VAL A 88 2.45 19.06 27.91
N THR A 89 1.94 18.00 28.55
CA THR A 89 2.47 17.42 29.78
C THR A 89 3.11 16.07 29.45
N ILE A 90 4.41 15.93 29.75
CA ILE A 90 5.12 14.66 29.62
C ILE A 90 5.66 14.27 30.99
N SER A 91 5.28 13.09 31.49
CA SER A 91 5.57 12.67 32.86
C SER A 91 6.00 11.21 32.96
N THR A 92 7.11 10.98 33.67
CA THR A 92 7.54 9.62 34.08
C THR A 92 7.15 9.32 35.54
N CYS A 93 6.43 10.24 36.18
CA CYS A 93 6.11 10.19 37.60
C CYS A 93 5.24 9.00 37.99
N GLY A 94 5.77 8.13 38.85
CA GLY A 94 5.07 6.93 39.32
C GLY A 94 5.05 5.78 38.32
N SER A 95 5.63 5.97 37.12
CA SER A 95 5.65 5.00 36.03
C SER A 95 7.01 4.31 35.84
N THR A 96 8.03 4.73 36.59
CA THR A 96 9.34 4.07 36.64
C THR A 96 10.04 4.29 37.99
N LEU A 97 11.07 3.49 38.27
CA LEU A 97 11.98 3.69 39.41
C LEU A 97 13.29 4.39 39.01
N ILE A 98 13.50 4.61 37.70
CA ILE A 98 14.67 5.29 37.15
C ILE A 98 14.66 6.76 37.59
N ASP A 99 15.85 7.31 37.81
CA ASP A 99 16.08 8.74 38.04
C ASP A 99 16.11 9.42 36.67
N THR A 100 14.96 9.88 36.20
CA THR A 100 14.77 10.32 34.81
C THR A 100 14.99 11.82 34.67
N ARG A 101 15.53 12.20 33.52
CA ARG A 101 15.64 13.59 33.06
C ARG A 101 15.00 13.71 31.69
N MET A 102 14.38 14.86 31.43
CA MET A 102 13.70 15.11 30.16
C MET A 102 13.92 16.54 29.67
N GLN A 103 13.98 16.71 28.36
CA GLN A 103 14.01 18.01 27.70
C GLN A 103 13.27 17.97 26.35
N LEU A 104 12.68 19.10 25.97
CA LEU A 104 11.84 19.26 24.77
C LEU A 104 12.34 20.45 23.94
N TRP A 105 12.38 20.31 22.62
CA TRP A 105 12.76 21.34 21.66
C TRP A 105 11.69 21.52 20.58
N ALA A 106 11.69 22.69 19.94
CA ALA A 106 10.91 22.92 18.73
C ALA A 106 11.59 22.25 17.53
N GLY A 107 10.78 21.77 16.58
CA GLY A 107 11.21 21.00 15.42
C GLY A 107 11.58 19.55 15.75
N CYS A 108 11.91 18.78 14.71
CA CYS A 108 12.38 17.40 14.83
C CYS A 108 13.77 17.16 14.22
N ASP A 109 14.49 18.23 13.91
CA ASP A 109 15.92 18.12 13.64
C ASP A 109 16.68 17.82 14.94
N CYS A 110 17.78 17.07 14.83
CA CYS A 110 18.73 16.91 15.92
C CYS A 110 19.10 18.29 16.50
N PRO A 111 18.79 18.59 17.76
CA PRO A 111 19.03 19.91 18.30
C PRO A 111 20.51 20.25 18.33
N ASP A 112 20.91 21.47 17.96
CA ASP A 112 22.26 21.98 18.22
C ASP A 112 22.25 22.82 19.51
N PRO A 113 22.88 22.36 20.61
CA PRO A 113 22.80 23.01 21.92
C PRO A 113 23.61 24.32 21.97
N ASP A 114 24.50 24.55 21.00
CA ASP A 114 25.23 25.82 20.86
C ASP A 114 24.39 26.88 20.11
N LEU A 115 23.32 26.47 19.42
CA LEU A 115 22.46 27.34 18.61
C LEU A 115 21.04 27.50 19.17
N ALA A 116 20.53 26.51 19.90
CA ALA A 116 19.16 26.49 20.41
C ALA A 116 19.07 26.05 21.88
N SER A 117 18.09 26.60 22.60
CA SER A 117 17.75 26.17 23.95
C SER A 117 16.45 25.35 23.94
N PRO A 118 16.34 24.28 24.74
CA PRO A 118 15.09 23.55 24.91
C PRO A 118 13.99 24.49 25.41
N LEU A 119 12.76 24.24 24.97
CA LEU A 119 11.54 24.94 25.38
C LEU A 119 11.32 24.76 26.88
N CYS A 120 11.58 23.55 27.37
CA CYS A 120 11.39 23.16 28.75
C CYS A 120 12.19 21.89 29.05
N CYS A 121 12.38 21.64 30.34
CA CYS A 121 13.14 20.50 30.82
C CYS A 121 12.86 20.29 32.30
N SER A 122 13.08 19.06 32.77
CA SER A 122 12.82 18.70 34.15
C SER A 122 13.70 17.55 34.62
N ASP A 123 13.96 17.57 35.91
CA ASP A 123 14.67 16.57 36.68
C ASP A 123 14.05 16.53 38.08
N ASN A 124 13.85 15.34 38.65
CA ASN A 124 13.39 15.14 40.03
C ASN A 124 12.04 15.84 40.39
N ALA A 125 11.11 15.97 39.44
CA ALA A 125 9.82 16.64 39.64
C ALA A 125 8.95 16.01 40.74
N CYS A 126 8.96 14.69 40.84
CA CYS A 126 8.13 13.92 41.77
C CYS A 126 8.95 12.93 42.63
N GLY A 127 10.16 13.34 43.02
CA GLY A 127 11.13 12.46 43.65
C GLY A 127 12.28 12.27 42.69
N LYS A 128 12.44 11.08 42.12
CA LYS A 128 13.48 10.74 41.15
C LYS A 128 13.05 10.94 39.70
N GLN A 129 11.74 10.96 39.43
CA GLN A 129 11.24 11.04 38.06
C GLN A 129 10.99 12.49 37.63
N ALA A 130 11.14 12.75 36.33
CA ALA A 130 10.88 14.03 35.70
C ALA A 130 9.44 14.18 35.18
N GLU A 131 8.99 15.43 35.12
CA GLU A 131 7.74 15.88 34.52
C GLU A 131 7.95 17.26 33.90
N ILE A 132 7.60 17.42 32.63
CA ILE A 132 7.64 18.70 31.91
C ILE A 132 6.22 19.14 31.55
N VAL A 133 5.98 20.44 31.60
CA VAL A 133 4.76 21.11 31.12
C VAL A 133 5.19 22.32 30.31
N CYS A 134 4.82 22.36 29.03
CA CYS A 134 5.39 23.30 28.07
C CYS A 134 4.32 23.78 27.09
N GLU A 135 4.39 25.04 26.70
CA GLU A 135 3.51 25.57 25.66
C GLU A 135 3.88 24.92 24.32
N VAL A 136 2.85 24.48 23.61
CA VAL A 136 2.92 23.94 22.26
C VAL A 136 1.92 24.67 21.37
N VAL A 137 2.26 24.78 20.11
CA VAL A 137 1.45 25.40 19.07
C VAL A 137 0.94 24.26 18.19
N CYS A 138 -0.34 24.32 17.85
CA CYS A 138 -0.97 23.36 16.98
C CYS A 138 -0.16 23.13 15.68
N GLY A 139 -0.02 21.88 15.27
CA GLY A 139 0.64 21.46 14.02
C GLY A 139 2.17 21.60 14.03
N GLU A 140 2.74 22.27 15.02
CA GLU A 140 4.19 22.34 15.18
C GLU A 140 4.74 21.02 15.73
N ARG A 141 5.93 20.65 15.27
CA ARG A 141 6.62 19.43 15.70
C ARG A 141 7.60 19.71 16.82
N TYR A 142 7.79 18.73 17.69
CA TYR A 142 8.62 18.83 18.89
C TYR A 142 9.46 17.58 19.10
N MET A 143 10.75 17.78 19.37
CA MET A 143 11.70 16.74 19.73
C MET A 143 11.74 16.59 21.25
N LEU A 144 11.54 15.39 21.76
CA LEU A 144 11.65 15.00 23.15
C LEU A 144 12.87 14.08 23.33
N GLN A 145 13.69 14.39 24.33
CA GLN A 145 14.74 13.49 24.81
C GLN A 145 14.41 13.03 26.23
N ILE A 146 14.38 11.73 26.44
CA ILE A 146 14.24 11.09 27.76
C ILE A 146 15.51 10.28 28.05
N GLY A 147 16.06 10.40 29.25
CA GLY A 147 17.20 9.60 29.69
C GLY A 147 17.30 9.56 31.21
N SER A 148 18.42 9.05 31.71
CA SER A 148 18.71 8.95 33.14
C SER A 148 19.67 10.02 33.65
N ALA A 149 19.61 10.27 34.97
CA ALA A 149 20.46 11.23 35.65
C ALA A 149 21.92 10.74 35.83
N SER A 150 22.19 9.45 35.63
CA SER A 150 23.53 8.87 35.77
C SER A 150 23.75 7.62 34.92
N GLU A 151 24.98 7.42 34.46
CA GLU A 151 25.43 6.25 33.66
C GLU A 151 25.17 4.87 34.31
N GLY A 152 24.87 4.82 35.61
CA GLY A 152 24.57 3.56 36.31
C GLY A 152 23.08 3.23 36.36
N GLU A 153 22.22 4.14 35.93
CA GLU A 153 20.77 4.03 36.05
C GLU A 153 20.15 3.73 34.68
N VAL A 154 19.85 2.45 34.49
CA VAL A 154 19.21 1.89 33.30
C VAL A 154 17.97 1.08 33.70
N GLY A 155 17.09 0.81 32.73
CA GLY A 155 15.92 -0.03 32.91
C GLY A 155 14.77 0.34 31.99
N VAL A 156 13.68 -0.41 32.13
CA VAL A 156 12.42 -0.15 31.44
C VAL A 156 11.54 0.82 32.25
N GLY A 157 10.70 1.59 31.56
CA GLY A 157 9.73 2.46 32.17
C GLY A 157 8.63 2.86 31.19
N GLU A 158 7.69 3.66 31.68
CA GLU A 158 6.68 4.30 30.86
C GLU A 158 6.70 5.82 31.10
N PHE A 159 6.27 6.58 30.09
CA PHE A 159 5.92 7.98 30.22
C PHE A 159 4.52 8.27 29.68
N LEU A 160 3.82 9.18 30.34
CA LEU A 160 2.56 9.74 29.88
C LEU A 160 2.86 10.98 29.03
N LEU A 161 2.25 11.08 27.85
CA LEU A 161 2.19 12.29 27.03
C LEU A 161 0.72 12.72 26.97
N GLN A 162 0.42 13.97 27.31
CA GLN A 162 -0.96 14.47 27.38
C GLN A 162 -1.02 15.92 26.90
N PHE A 163 -1.99 16.24 26.06
CA PHE A 163 -2.25 17.62 25.63
C PHE A 163 -3.39 18.25 26.46
N ASP A 164 -3.27 19.55 26.73
CA ASP A 164 -4.31 20.38 27.33
C ASP A 164 -4.30 21.75 26.64
N GLY A 165 -5.32 22.02 25.83
CA GLY A 165 -5.38 23.20 24.98
C GLY A 165 -6.62 23.22 24.09
N THR A 166 -6.66 24.18 23.18
CA THR A 166 -7.63 24.19 22.09
C THR A 166 -7.14 23.25 21.01
N ASP A 167 -7.94 22.26 20.63
CA ASP A 167 -7.60 21.34 19.54
C ASP A 167 -7.25 22.12 18.26
N CYS A 168 -6.25 21.63 17.54
CA CYS A 168 -5.95 22.07 16.18
C CYS A 168 -7.18 22.18 15.31
N ASP A 169 -8.11 21.23 15.51
CA ASP A 169 -9.32 21.10 14.76
C ASP A 169 -10.55 21.42 15.60
N ASP A 170 -10.47 22.36 16.58
CA ASP A 170 -11.63 22.70 17.41
C ASP A 170 -12.84 22.94 16.50
N PRO A 171 -13.86 22.06 16.55
CA PRO A 171 -15.04 22.19 15.70
C PRO A 171 -15.84 23.47 15.98
N GLY A 172 -15.42 24.26 16.97
CA GLY A 172 -15.89 25.61 17.27
C GLY A 172 -15.23 26.75 16.47
N ASN A 173 -14.16 26.53 15.71
CA ASN A 173 -13.63 27.51 14.77
C ASN A 173 -14.37 27.37 13.44
N ASP A 174 -15.32 28.27 13.20
CA ASP A 174 -16.28 28.29 12.09
C ASP A 174 -15.65 28.61 10.72
N GLY A 175 -14.35 28.32 10.56
CA GLY A 175 -13.53 28.62 9.38
C GLY A 175 -13.08 27.42 8.55
N GLY A 176 -13.07 26.20 9.09
CA GLY A 176 -12.44 25.05 8.43
C GLY A 176 -10.91 25.00 8.59
N THR A 177 -10.29 23.90 8.12
CA THR A 177 -8.85 23.62 8.22
C THR A 177 -8.32 23.25 6.83
N PRO A 178 -7.40 24.05 6.23
CA PRO A 178 -6.77 23.70 4.95
C PRO A 178 -5.76 22.55 5.10
N PRO A 179 -5.40 21.86 4.01
CA PRO A 179 -4.36 20.84 4.04
C PRO A 179 -3.02 21.43 4.50
N THR A 180 -2.23 20.65 5.23
CA THR A 180 -0.93 21.11 5.77
C THR A 180 0.26 20.89 4.84
N GLY A 181 0.10 20.10 3.76
CA GLY A 181 1.16 19.75 2.81
C GLY A 181 1.01 20.37 1.40
N PRO A 182 1.97 20.09 0.50
CA PRO A 182 2.01 20.62 -0.87
C PRO A 182 0.94 20.02 -1.81
N CYS A 183 -0.15 20.73 -2.10
CA CYS A 183 -1.21 20.21 -2.98
C CYS A 183 -0.85 20.20 -4.47
N ASP A 184 0.39 20.52 -4.84
CA ASP A 184 0.93 20.45 -6.19
C ASP A 184 1.60 19.11 -6.53
N ASP A 185 1.79 18.22 -5.54
CA ASP A 185 2.34 16.88 -5.76
C ASP A 185 1.26 15.93 -6.26
N CYS A 186 1.38 15.55 -7.53
CA CYS A 186 0.53 14.55 -8.18
C CYS A 186 1.13 13.15 -7.99
N GLY A 187 0.31 12.15 -7.63
CA GLY A 187 0.76 10.79 -7.31
C GLY A 187 0.36 9.74 -8.35
N GLU A 188 -0.56 10.04 -9.26
CA GLU A 188 -1.16 9.11 -10.20
C GLU A 188 -0.17 8.57 -11.26
N GLY A 189 -0.05 7.25 -11.31
CA GLY A 189 0.81 6.52 -12.25
C GLY A 189 0.19 6.38 -13.64
N ASP A 190 1.03 6.32 -14.67
CA ASP A 190 0.58 6.03 -16.03
C ASP A 190 0.37 4.51 -16.25
N PRO A 191 -0.78 4.06 -16.78
CA PRO A 191 -1.00 2.64 -17.02
C PRO A 191 -0.10 2.05 -18.13
N GLY A 192 0.39 0.83 -17.94
CA GLY A 192 1.13 0.08 -18.96
C GLY A 192 0.34 -0.26 -20.25
N TRP A 193 -1.00 -0.27 -20.20
CA TRP A 193 -1.84 -0.52 -21.39
C TRP A 193 -1.96 0.67 -22.36
N LEU A 194 -1.37 1.84 -22.05
CA LEU A 194 -1.41 3.04 -22.92
C LEU A 194 -0.89 2.76 -24.34
N ALA A 195 0.15 1.92 -24.47
CA ALA A 195 0.68 1.51 -25.77
C ALA A 195 -0.35 0.70 -26.59
N ALA A 196 -1.14 -0.16 -25.93
CA ALA A 196 -2.22 -0.90 -26.59
C ALA A 196 -3.39 0.02 -26.98
N ALA A 197 -3.61 1.10 -26.23
CA ALA A 197 -4.54 2.17 -26.58
C ALA A 197 -4.04 3.04 -27.76
N GLY A 198 -2.74 2.98 -28.07
CA GLY A 198 -2.10 3.80 -29.09
C GLY A 198 -1.97 5.27 -28.69
N PHE A 199 -1.93 5.54 -27.39
CA PHE A 199 -1.77 6.88 -26.84
C PHE A 199 -0.31 7.32 -26.93
N ALA A 200 -0.09 8.64 -26.98
CA ALA A 200 1.23 9.24 -27.19
C ALA A 200 2.11 9.27 -25.93
N GLY A 201 1.62 8.76 -24.80
CA GLY A 201 2.37 8.62 -23.55
C GLY A 201 2.48 9.89 -22.70
N GLY A 202 1.67 10.91 -22.97
CA GLY A 202 1.44 12.02 -22.04
C GLY A 202 0.24 11.75 -21.13
N GLN A 203 -0.24 12.81 -20.48
CA GLN A 203 -1.36 12.74 -19.54
C GLN A 203 -2.61 12.06 -20.14
N MET A 204 -3.30 11.27 -19.33
CA MET A 204 -4.52 10.56 -19.67
C MET A 204 -5.67 10.99 -18.75
N MET A 205 -6.91 10.93 -19.25
CA MET A 205 -8.12 11.06 -18.42
C MET A 205 -8.94 9.78 -18.51
N LEU A 206 -9.24 9.19 -17.36
CA LEU A 206 -10.16 8.08 -17.21
C LEU A 206 -11.52 8.64 -16.81
N PHE A 207 -12.57 8.25 -17.52
CA PHE A 207 -13.90 8.84 -17.39
C PHE A 207 -14.95 7.74 -17.21
N THR A 208 -15.84 7.90 -16.24
CA THR A 208 -16.97 6.97 -16.03
C THR A 208 -18.27 7.53 -16.60
N ARG A 209 -19.14 6.63 -17.06
CA ARG A 209 -20.48 6.98 -17.57
C ARG A 209 -21.47 5.84 -17.39
N ASP A 210 -22.76 6.17 -17.46
CA ASP A 210 -23.80 5.18 -17.74
C ASP A 210 -23.61 4.65 -19.17
N ALA A 211 -23.55 3.32 -19.25
CA ALA A 211 -23.60 2.57 -20.50
C ALA A 211 -25.03 2.07 -20.67
N VAL A 212 -25.79 2.61 -21.62
CA VAL A 212 -27.24 2.34 -21.74
C VAL A 212 -27.55 1.02 -22.48
N THR A 213 -26.54 0.40 -23.08
CA THR A 213 -26.63 -0.91 -23.71
C THR A 213 -25.53 -1.86 -23.22
N ASP A 214 -25.74 -3.17 -23.37
CA ASP A 214 -24.78 -4.22 -22.98
C ASP A 214 -23.44 -4.17 -23.74
N GLN A 215 -23.35 -3.35 -24.80
CA GLN A 215 -22.15 -3.20 -25.63
C GLN A 215 -21.45 -1.85 -25.42
N GLU A 216 -22.08 -0.93 -24.70
CA GLU A 216 -21.45 0.34 -24.35
C GLU A 216 -20.49 0.15 -23.18
N SER A 217 -19.44 0.96 -23.20
CA SER A 217 -18.42 0.97 -22.17
C SER A 217 -18.78 1.97 -21.09
N PRO A 218 -18.83 1.57 -19.81
CA PRO A 218 -19.02 2.49 -18.70
C PRO A 218 -17.71 3.20 -18.31
N ILE A 219 -16.58 2.80 -18.88
CA ILE A 219 -15.25 3.44 -18.72
C ILE A 219 -14.75 3.91 -20.08
N MET A 220 -14.20 5.12 -20.17
CA MET A 220 -13.53 5.60 -21.37
C MET A 220 -12.21 6.26 -20.99
N ALA A 221 -11.15 5.93 -21.72
CA ALA A 221 -9.84 6.57 -21.57
C ALA A 221 -9.64 7.58 -22.71
N PHE A 222 -9.08 8.74 -22.38
CA PHE A 222 -8.81 9.83 -23.32
C PHE A 222 -7.34 10.22 -23.25
N ASP A 223 -6.69 10.30 -24.40
CA ASP A 223 -5.33 10.82 -24.50
C ASP A 223 -5.37 12.35 -24.42
N LEU A 224 -4.70 12.96 -23.44
CA LEU A 224 -4.64 14.42 -23.28
C LEU A 224 -3.28 15.01 -23.68
N THR A 225 -2.38 14.21 -24.26
CA THR A 225 -1.01 14.63 -24.61
C THR A 225 -0.98 15.92 -25.45
N ASP A 226 -1.86 16.02 -26.45
CA ASP A 226 -1.91 17.16 -27.38
C ASP A 226 -2.82 18.31 -26.90
N LYS A 227 -3.17 18.40 -25.60
CA LYS A 227 -4.12 19.41 -25.08
C LYS A 227 -3.71 20.85 -25.36
N ALA A 228 -2.42 21.15 -25.44
CA ALA A 228 -1.91 22.49 -25.78
C ALA A 228 -2.28 22.91 -27.23
N ALA A 229 -2.47 21.95 -28.13
CA ALA A 229 -2.87 22.17 -29.52
C ALA A 229 -4.40 22.03 -29.75
N ALA A 230 -5.14 21.66 -28.71
CA ALA A 230 -6.56 21.38 -28.80
C ALA A 230 -7.40 22.66 -29.09
N PRO A 231 -8.51 22.55 -29.82
CA PRO A 231 -9.31 23.70 -30.20
C PRO A 231 -10.16 24.22 -29.03
N LEU A 232 -9.86 25.43 -28.54
CA LEU A 232 -10.63 26.08 -27.48
C LEU A 232 -12.06 26.42 -27.91
N GLY A 233 -13.03 26.17 -27.02
CA GLY A 233 -14.43 26.52 -27.19
C GLY A 233 -15.20 25.70 -28.23
N SER A 234 -14.66 24.57 -28.67
CA SER A 234 -15.32 23.65 -29.60
C SER A 234 -14.94 22.21 -29.28
N ASN A 235 -15.68 21.24 -29.84
CA ASN A 235 -15.39 19.82 -29.60
C ASN A 235 -13.95 19.47 -30.01
N TRP A 236 -13.18 18.95 -29.08
CA TRP A 236 -11.92 18.32 -29.28
C TRP A 236 -12.13 16.81 -29.33
N ALA A 237 -12.10 16.26 -30.54
CA ALA A 237 -12.14 14.82 -30.78
C ALA A 237 -10.76 14.21 -30.47
N THR A 238 -10.39 14.21 -29.20
CA THR A 238 -9.14 13.63 -28.73
C THR A 238 -9.14 12.10 -28.89
N PRO A 239 -7.99 11.42 -29.04
CA PRO A 239 -7.96 9.95 -29.12
C PRO A 239 -8.64 9.33 -27.90
N THR A 240 -9.53 8.37 -28.17
CA THR A 240 -10.29 7.66 -27.15
C THR A 240 -10.06 6.16 -27.26
N TRP A 241 -10.09 5.48 -26.11
CA TRP A 241 -9.94 4.04 -26.04
C TRP A 241 -10.85 3.43 -24.97
N THR A 242 -11.27 2.19 -25.22
CA THR A 242 -11.99 1.35 -24.26
C THR A 242 -11.52 -0.09 -24.40
N HIS A 243 -11.36 -0.77 -23.27
CA HIS A 243 -11.05 -2.19 -23.25
C HIS A 243 -12.31 -3.03 -23.61
N PRO A 244 -12.18 -4.14 -24.36
CA PRO A 244 -13.32 -4.98 -24.74
C PRO A 244 -14.13 -5.57 -23.57
N GLU A 245 -13.54 -5.64 -22.38
CA GLU A 245 -14.20 -6.14 -21.17
C GLU A 245 -14.77 -5.03 -20.27
N TRP A 246 -14.50 -3.75 -20.57
CA TRP A 246 -15.18 -2.62 -19.94
C TRP A 246 -16.59 -2.52 -20.52
N THR A 247 -17.47 -3.39 -20.06
CA THR A 247 -18.85 -3.45 -20.54
C THR A 247 -19.82 -3.30 -19.38
N ARG A 248 -21.00 -2.77 -19.68
CA ARG A 248 -22.13 -2.76 -18.74
C ARG A 248 -22.41 -4.15 -18.15
N VAL A 249 -22.21 -5.22 -18.92
CA VAL A 249 -22.41 -6.59 -18.44
C VAL A 249 -21.44 -6.94 -17.32
N ASN A 250 -20.16 -6.60 -17.48
CA ASN A 250 -19.11 -6.97 -16.54
C ASN A 250 -19.09 -6.08 -15.30
N LEU A 251 -19.20 -4.76 -15.50
CA LEU A 251 -19.00 -3.76 -14.45
C LEU A 251 -20.32 -3.19 -13.90
N GLY A 252 -21.40 -3.29 -14.68
CA GLY A 252 -22.68 -2.69 -14.34
C GLY A 252 -22.67 -1.18 -14.48
N THR A 253 -23.40 -0.52 -13.60
CA THR A 253 -23.38 0.92 -13.42
C THR A 253 -22.29 1.29 -12.43
N ILE A 254 -21.41 2.22 -12.81
CA ILE A 254 -20.30 2.72 -11.99
C ILE A 254 -20.28 4.25 -11.99
N PHE A 255 -19.76 4.85 -10.92
CA PHE A 255 -19.58 6.30 -10.83
C PHE A 255 -18.17 6.68 -10.40
N GLY A 256 -17.76 6.32 -9.18
CA GLY A 256 -16.45 6.72 -8.66
C GLY A 256 -15.31 6.10 -9.43
N VAL A 257 -14.21 6.85 -9.56
CA VAL A 257 -12.98 6.45 -10.23
C VAL A 257 -11.79 6.94 -9.41
N ALA A 258 -10.69 6.20 -9.42
CA ALA A 258 -9.40 6.61 -8.84
C ALA A 258 -8.27 5.91 -9.60
N ILE A 259 -7.06 6.45 -9.53
CA ILE A 259 -5.83 5.88 -10.11
C ILE A 259 -4.77 5.84 -9.00
N ASP A 260 -4.05 4.71 -8.86
CA ASP A 260 -2.92 4.63 -7.93
C ASP A 260 -1.58 5.04 -8.57
N ASP A 261 -0.54 5.05 -7.76
CA ASP A 261 0.85 5.36 -8.12
C ASP A 261 1.45 4.43 -9.18
N THR A 262 0.87 3.25 -9.38
CA THR A 262 1.32 2.26 -10.37
C THR A 262 0.52 2.30 -11.67
N GLY A 263 -0.49 3.16 -11.76
CA GLY A 263 -1.41 3.23 -12.89
C GLY A 263 -2.47 2.11 -12.90
N ARG A 264 -2.67 1.39 -11.79
CA ARG A 264 -3.89 0.59 -11.60
C ARG A 264 -5.01 1.57 -11.34
N SER A 265 -6.18 1.30 -11.92
CA SER A 265 -7.34 2.16 -11.72
C SER A 265 -8.44 1.41 -10.98
N PHE A 266 -9.29 2.15 -10.28
CA PHE A 266 -10.41 1.61 -9.54
C PHE A 266 -11.69 2.27 -10.02
N VAL A 267 -12.78 1.50 -10.08
CA VAL A 267 -14.12 2.05 -10.35
C VAL A 267 -15.16 1.41 -9.44
N ALA A 268 -16.16 2.19 -9.02
CA ALA A 268 -17.10 1.76 -7.99
C ALA A 268 -18.55 1.67 -8.46
N HIS A 269 -19.25 0.59 -8.05
CA HIS A 269 -20.68 0.36 -8.31
C HIS A 269 -21.54 1.54 -7.84
N SER A 270 -22.51 1.95 -8.65
CA SER A 270 -23.40 3.08 -8.36
C SER A 270 -24.83 2.87 -8.87
N SER A 271 -25.76 3.67 -8.35
CA SER A 271 -27.18 3.66 -8.74
C SER A 271 -27.73 5.09 -8.93
N VAL A 272 -26.89 6.00 -9.42
CA VAL A 272 -27.22 7.43 -9.50
C VAL A 272 -27.72 7.87 -10.88
N TYR A 273 -27.90 6.97 -11.85
CA TYR A 273 -28.16 7.35 -13.24
C TYR A 273 -29.63 7.26 -13.66
N ASN A 274 -30.53 6.88 -12.76
CA ASN A 274 -31.96 6.77 -13.07
C ASN A 274 -32.60 8.09 -13.51
N ALA A 275 -32.55 8.43 -14.79
CA ALA A 275 -33.14 9.66 -15.32
C ALA A 275 -34.66 9.53 -15.59
N GLY A 276 -35.41 8.95 -14.64
CA GLY A 276 -36.84 8.64 -14.80
C GLY A 276 -37.11 7.42 -15.68
N MET A 277 -36.07 6.64 -15.99
CA MET A 277 -36.15 5.32 -16.62
C MET A 277 -35.15 4.42 -15.88
N PRO A 278 -35.60 3.31 -15.27
CA PRO A 278 -34.71 2.38 -14.57
C PRO A 278 -33.61 1.87 -15.51
N ARG A 279 -32.36 2.09 -15.11
CA ARG A 279 -31.15 1.79 -15.90
C ARG A 279 -30.02 1.28 -15.02
N ASP A 280 -30.12 1.33 -13.71
CA ASP A 280 -29.01 0.94 -12.86
C ASP A 280 -28.92 -0.58 -12.75
N THR A 281 -27.69 -1.10 -12.73
CA THR A 281 -27.45 -2.54 -12.72
C THR A 281 -26.14 -2.90 -12.07
N VAL A 282 -26.08 -4.11 -11.52
CA VAL A 282 -24.88 -4.67 -10.89
C VAL A 282 -24.13 -5.49 -11.93
N GLY A 283 -22.82 -5.28 -12.01
CA GLY A 283 -21.94 -6.01 -12.93
C GLY A 283 -21.82 -7.50 -12.60
N ALA A 284 -21.58 -8.31 -13.63
CA ALA A 284 -21.42 -9.76 -13.51
C ALA A 284 -20.10 -10.20 -12.85
N ILE A 285 -19.07 -9.34 -12.83
CA ILE A 285 -17.80 -9.62 -12.13
C ILE A 285 -18.00 -9.60 -10.61
N GLY A 286 -18.87 -8.70 -10.14
CA GLY A 286 -19.03 -8.39 -8.72
C GLY A 286 -20.45 -8.63 -8.20
N ALA A 287 -20.78 -7.85 -7.19
CA ALA A 287 -22.02 -7.83 -6.46
C ALA A 287 -22.38 -6.35 -6.13
N PRO A 288 -23.55 -6.07 -5.54
CA PRO A 288 -23.80 -4.73 -5.00
C PRO A 288 -22.65 -4.31 -4.08
N GLY A 289 -22.17 -3.08 -4.24
CA GLY A 289 -21.08 -2.53 -3.40
C GLY A 289 -19.69 -2.94 -3.87
N SER A 290 -19.57 -3.56 -5.04
CA SER A 290 -18.26 -3.88 -5.62
C SER A 290 -17.50 -2.63 -6.04
N ILE A 291 -16.22 -2.65 -5.69
CA ILE A 291 -15.17 -1.83 -6.28
C ILE A 291 -14.37 -2.76 -7.18
N TYR A 292 -14.16 -2.35 -8.42
CA TYR A 292 -13.42 -3.11 -9.42
C TYR A 292 -12.05 -2.49 -9.59
N GLN A 293 -11.02 -3.32 -9.73
CA GLN A 293 -9.70 -2.90 -10.16
C GLN A 293 -9.57 -3.12 -11.67
N ILE A 294 -8.91 -2.19 -12.34
CA ILE A 294 -8.47 -2.26 -13.72
C ILE A 294 -6.96 -2.47 -13.70
N ASP A 295 -6.52 -3.60 -14.25
CA ASP A 295 -5.11 -3.97 -14.28
C ASP A 295 -4.27 -2.96 -15.08
N ALA A 296 -3.18 -2.47 -14.49
CA ALA A 296 -2.33 -1.43 -15.08
C ALA A 296 -1.67 -1.89 -16.38
N ALA A 297 -1.34 -3.18 -16.52
CA ALA A 297 -0.62 -3.69 -17.69
C ALA A 297 -1.56 -4.01 -18.87
N THR A 298 -2.74 -4.54 -18.58
CA THR A 298 -3.65 -5.13 -19.59
C THR A 298 -4.95 -4.36 -19.78
N GLY A 299 -5.37 -3.58 -18.79
CA GLY A 299 -6.68 -2.93 -18.75
C GLY A 299 -7.83 -3.90 -18.41
N ALA A 300 -7.54 -5.16 -18.05
CA ALA A 300 -8.56 -6.13 -17.71
C ALA A 300 -9.20 -5.82 -16.34
N PRO A 301 -10.55 -5.88 -16.21
CA PRO A 301 -11.22 -5.65 -14.94
C PRO A 301 -11.26 -6.91 -14.05
N SER A 302 -11.08 -6.73 -12.74
CA SER A 302 -11.31 -7.75 -11.71
C SER A 302 -12.01 -7.16 -10.49
N LEU A 303 -12.58 -8.01 -9.64
CA LEU A 303 -13.10 -7.57 -8.35
C LEU A 303 -11.93 -7.17 -7.44
N PHE A 304 -12.01 -5.99 -6.82
CA PHE A 304 -11.05 -5.53 -5.81
C PHE A 304 -11.59 -5.76 -4.40
N ALA A 305 -12.75 -5.17 -4.11
CA ALA A 305 -13.41 -5.28 -2.82
C ALA A 305 -14.93 -5.30 -3.00
N THR A 306 -15.66 -5.74 -1.98
CA THR A 306 -17.12 -5.62 -1.91
C THR A 306 -17.51 -5.06 -0.56
N LEU A 307 -18.04 -3.83 -0.56
CA LEU A 307 -18.52 -3.20 0.66
C LEU A 307 -19.94 -3.67 1.00
N PRO A 308 -20.33 -3.62 2.28
CA PRO A 308 -21.69 -3.97 2.70
C PRO A 308 -22.76 -3.19 1.94
N GLN A 309 -23.80 -3.90 1.50
CA GLN A 309 -24.96 -3.33 0.84
C GLN A 309 -26.24 -4.05 1.28
N THR A 310 -27.26 -3.27 1.59
CA THR A 310 -28.61 -3.75 1.84
C THR A 310 -29.57 -3.16 0.81
N LEU A 311 -30.45 -4.01 0.26
CA LEU A 311 -31.40 -3.56 -0.74
C LEU A 311 -32.45 -2.69 -0.08
N ASP A 312 -32.62 -1.46 -0.53
CA ASP A 312 -33.73 -0.60 -0.13
C ASP A 312 -35.06 -1.17 -0.70
N PRO A 313 -35.94 -1.71 0.16
CA PRO A 313 -37.18 -2.33 -0.30
C PRO A 313 -38.24 -1.31 -0.75
N SER A 314 -38.02 -0.02 -0.49
CA SER A 314 -38.93 1.07 -0.87
C SER A 314 -38.73 1.53 -2.31
N ILE A 315 -37.57 1.25 -2.90
CA ILE A 315 -37.22 1.62 -4.26
C ILE A 315 -37.62 0.52 -5.26
N VAL A 316 -38.35 0.91 -6.31
CA VAL A 316 -38.85 0.00 -7.35
C VAL A 316 -38.56 0.57 -8.73
N PRO A 317 -37.98 -0.21 -9.66
CA PRO A 317 -37.61 -1.63 -9.51
C PRO A 317 -36.39 -1.85 -8.60
N ALA A 318 -36.25 -3.06 -8.07
CA ALA A 318 -35.17 -3.43 -7.16
C ALA A 318 -33.77 -3.30 -7.78
N SER A 319 -33.65 -3.18 -9.11
CA SER A 319 -32.38 -2.87 -9.77
C SER A 319 -31.80 -1.52 -9.34
N GLU A 320 -32.65 -0.58 -8.95
CA GLU A 320 -32.27 0.77 -8.49
C GLU A 320 -32.16 0.83 -6.96
N GLY A 321 -32.54 -0.24 -6.25
CA GLY A 321 -32.63 -0.24 -4.78
C GLY A 321 -31.31 -0.56 -4.09
N TRP A 322 -30.21 -0.74 -4.82
CA TRP A 322 -28.88 -0.98 -4.25
C TRP A 322 -28.14 0.34 -4.15
N PRO A 323 -27.89 0.88 -2.93
CA PRO A 323 -27.35 2.23 -2.76
C PRO A 323 -26.02 2.50 -3.46
N GLY A 324 -25.15 1.49 -3.46
CA GLY A 324 -23.83 1.55 -4.06
C GLY A 324 -22.85 2.44 -3.29
N ILE A 325 -21.74 2.71 -3.96
CA ILE A 325 -20.63 3.50 -3.43
C ILE A 325 -20.80 4.94 -3.92
N GLY A 326 -20.51 5.92 -3.07
CA GLY A 326 -20.56 7.32 -3.42
C GLY A 326 -19.44 7.70 -4.39
N ASN A 327 -18.23 7.82 -3.85
CA ASN A 327 -16.99 8.00 -4.61
C ASN A 327 -15.82 7.29 -3.91
N ILE A 328 -14.68 7.21 -4.58
CA ILE A 328 -13.47 6.55 -4.11
C ILE A 328 -12.26 7.46 -4.36
N ALA A 329 -11.21 7.31 -3.56
CA ALA A 329 -9.96 8.04 -3.76
C ALA A 329 -8.77 7.26 -3.18
N TRP A 330 -7.61 7.37 -3.83
CA TRP A 330 -6.39 6.69 -3.42
C TRP A 330 -5.55 7.61 -2.52
N ASP A 331 -4.99 7.05 -1.44
CA ASP A 331 -4.04 7.72 -0.56
C ASP A 331 -2.62 7.28 -0.93
N PHE A 332 -1.89 8.15 -1.62
CA PHE A 332 -0.53 7.89 -2.13
C PHE A 332 0.50 7.71 -1.02
N ASP A 333 0.36 8.43 0.10
CA ASP A 333 1.31 8.36 1.20
C ASP A 333 1.30 6.98 1.87
N ARG A 334 0.18 6.25 1.76
CA ARG A 334 -0.11 5.08 2.59
C ARG A 334 -0.51 3.84 1.80
N GLY A 335 -0.74 3.98 0.49
CA GLY A 335 -1.12 2.86 -0.39
C GLY A 335 -2.48 2.25 -0.04
N THR A 336 -3.45 3.10 0.34
CA THR A 336 -4.80 2.67 0.73
C THR A 336 -5.87 3.34 -0.11
N LEU A 337 -6.98 2.62 -0.36
CA LEU A 337 -8.15 3.18 -1.04
C LEU A 337 -9.22 3.56 -0.02
N PHE A 338 -9.72 4.79 -0.10
CA PHE A 338 -10.90 5.26 0.63
C PHE A 338 -12.15 5.17 -0.24
N ALA A 339 -13.28 4.82 0.36
CA ALA A 339 -14.58 4.74 -0.32
C ALA A 339 -15.73 5.16 0.59
N THR A 340 -16.61 6.03 0.10
CA THR A 340 -17.86 6.37 0.81
C THR A 340 -18.97 5.40 0.41
N ASN A 341 -19.84 5.03 1.35
CA ASN A 341 -20.92 4.10 1.10
C ASN A 341 -22.29 4.77 1.26
N HIS A 342 -23.13 4.72 0.22
CA HIS A 342 -24.48 5.29 0.28
C HIS A 342 -25.45 4.46 1.13
N ASP A 343 -25.14 3.18 1.41
CA ASP A 343 -25.99 2.29 2.20
C ASP A 343 -25.92 2.66 3.69
N ASP A 344 -24.72 2.67 4.27
CA ASP A 344 -24.55 2.86 5.71
C ASP A 344 -23.94 4.21 6.10
N GLY A 345 -23.60 5.08 5.14
CA GLY A 345 -23.09 6.42 5.41
C GLY A 345 -21.67 6.43 5.99
N ARG A 346 -20.91 5.34 5.78
CA ARG A 346 -19.54 5.20 6.30
C ARG A 346 -18.48 5.46 5.24
N ILE A 347 -17.28 5.80 5.71
CA ILE A 347 -16.06 5.84 4.91
C ILE A 347 -15.27 4.57 5.23
N TYR A 348 -15.04 3.75 4.22
CA TYR A 348 -14.25 2.52 4.30
C TYR A 348 -12.82 2.78 3.84
N ARG A 349 -11.86 2.15 4.52
CA ARG A 349 -10.46 2.16 4.14
C ARG A 349 -9.98 0.74 3.84
N MET A 350 -9.33 0.57 2.71
CA MET A 350 -8.86 -0.72 2.22
C MET A 350 -7.36 -0.68 1.92
N ASP A 351 -6.67 -1.79 2.14
CA ASP A 351 -5.27 -1.94 1.70
C ASP A 351 -5.17 -2.08 0.17
N GLY A 352 -3.96 -2.01 -0.37
CA GLY A 352 -3.71 -2.16 -1.81
C GLY A 352 -4.02 -3.53 -2.42
N ALA A 353 -4.49 -4.49 -1.62
CA ALA A 353 -5.00 -5.79 -2.04
C ALA A 353 -6.54 -5.90 -1.96
N GLY A 354 -7.22 -4.87 -1.47
CA GLY A 354 -8.69 -4.82 -1.37
C GLY A 354 -9.25 -5.37 -0.06
N ASN A 355 -8.43 -5.63 0.96
CA ASN A 355 -8.92 -6.02 2.28
C ASN A 355 -9.42 -4.78 3.02
N ILE A 356 -10.62 -4.86 3.60
CA ILE A 356 -11.18 -3.79 4.44
C ILE A 356 -10.41 -3.74 5.76
N ILE A 357 -9.75 -2.62 6.04
CA ILE A 357 -9.02 -2.37 7.28
C ILE A 357 -9.98 -1.89 8.36
N ASP A 358 -10.76 -0.86 8.06
CA ASP A 358 -11.76 -0.26 8.94
C ASP A 358 -12.84 0.51 8.16
N ALA A 359 -13.92 0.86 8.88
CA ALA A 359 -14.95 1.78 8.41
C ALA A 359 -15.32 2.78 9.51
N TRP A 360 -15.38 4.06 9.16
CA TRP A 360 -15.72 5.15 10.07
C TRP A 360 -17.08 5.77 9.72
N ASP A 361 -17.89 6.01 10.73
CA ASP A 361 -19.23 6.57 10.62
C ASP A 361 -19.23 8.06 10.98
N HIS A 362 -19.54 8.91 10.00
CA HIS A 362 -19.63 10.35 10.19
C HIS A 362 -20.71 10.75 11.21
N ALA A 363 -21.83 10.04 11.28
CA ALA A 363 -22.93 10.41 12.16
C ALA A 363 -22.55 10.15 13.63
N THR A 364 -21.97 8.98 13.90
CA THR A 364 -21.69 8.49 15.27
C THR A 364 -20.26 8.76 15.75
N ASP A 365 -19.35 9.13 14.84
CA ASP A 365 -17.90 9.26 15.08
C ASP A 365 -17.22 7.96 15.51
N LEU A 366 -17.80 6.81 15.14
CA LEU A 366 -17.28 5.49 15.51
C LEU A 366 -16.42 4.91 14.39
N LEU A 367 -15.23 4.42 14.76
CA LEU A 367 -14.36 3.64 13.89
C LEU A 367 -14.53 2.14 14.18
N THR A 368 -14.82 1.35 13.16
CA THR A 368 -15.06 -0.10 13.25
C THR A 368 -14.03 -0.87 12.43
N ILE A 369 -13.29 -1.77 13.09
CA ILE A 369 -12.29 -2.62 12.41
C ILE A 369 -12.98 -3.63 11.49
N GLY A 370 -12.50 -3.76 10.26
CA GLY A 370 -13.02 -4.66 9.24
C GLY A 370 -14.39 -4.28 8.66
N GLY A 371 -14.92 -3.10 9.01
CA GLY A 371 -16.19 -2.59 8.46
C GLY A 371 -17.43 -3.37 8.90
N ALA A 372 -17.48 -3.78 10.18
CA ALA A 372 -18.66 -4.44 10.72
C ALA A 372 -19.85 -3.46 10.82
N PRO A 373 -21.09 -3.86 10.42
CA PRO A 373 -22.27 -3.00 10.55
C PRO A 373 -22.52 -2.55 12.00
N GLU A 374 -23.03 -1.33 12.17
CA GLU A 374 -23.36 -0.82 13.50
C GLU A 374 -24.76 -1.25 13.95
N ALA A 375 -24.96 -1.23 15.28
CA ALA A 375 -26.24 -1.58 15.87
C ALA A 375 -27.27 -0.46 15.63
N GLY A 376 -28.11 -0.64 14.62
CA GLY A 376 -29.18 0.32 14.31
C GLY A 376 -29.27 0.70 12.84
N ASP A 377 -28.30 0.26 12.03
CA ASP A 377 -28.30 0.45 10.58
C ASP A 377 -29.64 0.04 9.97
N ALA A 378 -30.22 0.95 9.18
CA ALA A 378 -31.43 0.71 8.44
C ALA A 378 -31.09 0.00 7.11
N ASP A 379 -32.04 -0.76 6.57
CA ASP A 379 -31.88 -1.32 5.23
C ASP A 379 -32.00 -0.19 4.17
N GLY A 380 -31.09 -0.17 3.21
CA GLY A 380 -31.08 0.74 2.08
C GLY A 380 -30.29 2.02 2.34
N PHE A 381 -30.54 3.05 1.55
CA PHE A 381 -29.75 4.28 1.58
C PHE A 381 -29.72 4.93 2.98
N ALA A 382 -28.51 5.30 3.42
CA ALA A 382 -28.29 6.10 4.61
C ALA A 382 -29.14 7.38 4.55
N PRO A 383 -29.66 7.87 5.68
CA PRO A 383 -30.46 9.10 5.70
C PRO A 383 -29.69 10.32 5.18
N LEU A 384 -30.42 11.31 4.67
CA LEU A 384 -29.83 12.62 4.36
C LEU A 384 -29.23 13.25 5.63
N GLY A 385 -28.06 13.85 5.49
CA GLY A 385 -27.24 14.36 6.61
C GLY A 385 -26.28 13.32 7.20
N GLU A 386 -26.42 12.04 6.85
CA GLU A 386 -25.49 10.97 7.21
C GLU A 386 -24.88 10.32 5.95
N ARG A 387 -25.60 10.35 4.83
CA ARG A 387 -25.15 9.84 3.54
C ARG A 387 -23.96 10.63 3.00
N LEU A 388 -22.89 9.93 2.66
CA LEU A 388 -21.63 10.50 2.17
C LEU A 388 -21.48 10.28 0.67
N TRP A 389 -20.74 11.16 -0.04
CA TRP A 389 -20.48 10.97 -1.47
C TRP A 389 -19.02 11.22 -1.85
N ALA A 390 -18.57 12.47 -1.93
CA ALA A 390 -17.20 12.78 -2.29
C ALA A 390 -16.24 12.35 -1.17
N VAL A 391 -15.02 11.96 -1.54
CA VAL A 391 -13.93 11.65 -0.61
C VAL A 391 -12.60 11.95 -1.29
N CYS A 392 -11.67 12.58 -0.58
CA CYS A 392 -10.35 12.96 -1.07
C CYS A 392 -9.36 12.96 0.11
N PRO A 393 -8.45 11.98 0.23
CA PRO A 393 -7.36 12.04 1.19
C PRO A 393 -6.36 13.11 0.73
N THR A 394 -5.90 13.92 1.68
CA THR A 394 -4.97 15.01 1.41
C THR A 394 -4.08 15.20 2.63
N PHE A 395 -2.85 14.69 2.56
CA PHE A 395 -1.85 14.70 3.64
C PHE A 395 -2.33 14.07 4.95
N ASP A 396 -2.59 14.92 5.94
CA ASP A 396 -2.98 14.59 7.30
C ASP A 396 -4.50 14.59 7.47
N ARG A 397 -5.27 14.82 6.41
CA ARG A 397 -6.74 14.88 6.47
C ARG A 397 -7.42 14.10 5.35
N LEU A 398 -8.66 13.74 5.63
CA LEU A 398 -9.59 13.19 4.66
C LEU A 398 -10.75 14.17 4.51
N TYR A 399 -10.88 14.77 3.33
CA TYR A 399 -12.00 15.63 2.98
C TYR A 399 -13.12 14.80 2.37
N TYR A 400 -14.37 15.08 2.73
CA TYR A 400 -15.52 14.35 2.23
C TYR A 400 -16.78 15.21 2.24
N SER A 401 -17.79 14.80 1.46
CA SER A 401 -19.07 15.51 1.41
C SER A 401 -20.19 14.76 2.12
N VAL A 402 -21.09 15.53 2.74
CA VAL A 402 -22.32 15.04 3.37
C VAL A 402 -23.51 15.49 2.52
N TRP A 403 -24.29 14.52 2.05
CA TRP A 403 -25.51 14.75 1.30
C TRP A 403 -26.66 15.10 2.24
N GLY A 404 -26.83 16.39 2.50
CA GLY A 404 -27.89 16.95 3.37
C GLY A 404 -29.25 17.14 2.68
N GLU A 405 -29.26 17.48 1.38
CA GLU A 405 -30.51 17.76 0.64
C GLU A 405 -30.39 17.54 -0.86
N ASN A 406 -31.53 17.49 -1.53
CA ASN A 406 -31.64 17.44 -3.00
C ASN A 406 -32.97 18.06 -3.47
N TRP A 407 -33.20 18.13 -4.78
CA TRP A 407 -34.36 18.82 -5.35
C TRP A 407 -35.73 18.25 -4.96
N GLY A 408 -35.81 16.96 -4.62
CA GLY A 408 -37.06 16.34 -4.16
C GLY A 408 -37.21 16.30 -2.64
N GLN A 409 -36.11 16.48 -1.90
CA GLN A 409 -36.02 16.31 -0.45
C GLN A 409 -35.16 17.46 0.15
N PHE A 410 -35.81 18.57 0.55
CA PHE A 410 -35.14 19.75 1.12
C PHE A 410 -35.86 20.33 2.34
N GLY A 411 -35.13 20.98 3.25
CA GLY A 411 -35.65 21.58 4.47
C GLY A 411 -34.78 22.74 5.02
N PRO A 412 -35.23 23.48 6.04
CA PRO A 412 -34.41 24.53 6.64
C PRO A 412 -33.26 23.91 7.45
N GLY A 413 -32.01 24.19 7.06
CA GLY A 413 -30.81 23.73 7.77
C GLY A 413 -30.30 22.34 7.33
N THR A 414 -30.46 22.00 6.04
CA THR A 414 -30.06 20.72 5.43
C THR A 414 -29.12 20.90 4.24
N ALA A 415 -28.35 21.99 4.18
CA ALA A 415 -27.47 22.25 3.04
C ALA A 415 -26.48 21.08 2.84
N ASN A 416 -26.02 20.88 1.61
CA ASN A 416 -24.93 19.94 1.35
C ASN A 416 -23.62 20.56 1.86
N GLU A 417 -22.86 19.75 2.58
CA GLU A 417 -21.72 20.19 3.38
C GLU A 417 -20.45 19.48 2.93
N VAL A 418 -19.31 20.14 3.09
CA VAL A 418 -17.98 19.54 3.05
C VAL A 418 -17.42 19.52 4.46
N TRP A 419 -16.86 18.37 4.82
CA TRP A 419 -16.24 18.12 6.09
C TRP A 419 -14.83 17.57 5.88
N SER A 420 -14.02 17.59 6.93
CA SER A 420 -12.75 16.88 6.98
C SER A 420 -12.61 16.12 8.30
N VAL A 421 -11.70 15.15 8.32
CA VAL A 421 -11.29 14.46 9.55
C VAL A 421 -9.80 14.13 9.45
N ARG A 422 -9.09 14.05 10.58
CA ARG A 422 -7.65 13.83 10.59
C ARG A 422 -7.34 12.36 10.31
N LEU A 423 -6.25 12.12 9.60
CA LEU A 423 -5.64 10.83 9.37
C LEU A 423 -4.36 10.72 10.21
N ASP A 424 -4.15 9.57 10.86
CA ASP A 424 -2.89 9.29 11.52
C ASP A 424 -1.78 8.89 10.52
N ALA A 425 -0.58 8.58 11.02
CA ALA A 425 0.54 8.16 10.18
C ALA A 425 0.26 6.88 9.36
N ASN A 426 -0.67 6.03 9.80
CA ASN A 426 -1.10 4.81 9.11
C ASN A 426 -2.39 5.02 8.30
N GLY A 427 -2.92 6.25 8.25
CA GLY A 427 -4.11 6.59 7.48
C GLY A 427 -5.41 6.22 8.18
N ALA A 428 -5.35 5.81 9.45
CA ALA A 428 -6.55 5.58 10.23
C ALA A 428 -7.19 6.94 10.59
N ILE A 429 -8.52 7.01 10.47
CA ILE A 429 -9.27 8.19 10.89
C ILE A 429 -9.15 8.37 12.41
N VAL A 430 -8.78 9.57 12.83
CA VAL A 430 -8.72 9.95 14.25
C VAL A 430 -10.10 10.43 14.69
N THR A 431 -10.82 9.60 15.44
CA THR A 431 -12.15 9.95 15.95
C THR A 431 -12.10 11.21 16.83
N GLY A 432 -13.12 12.05 16.73
CA GLY A 432 -13.23 13.30 17.50
C GLY A 432 -12.65 14.53 16.83
N THR A 433 -11.94 14.38 15.70
CA THR A 433 -11.28 15.49 14.99
C THR A 433 -12.04 15.92 13.73
N ARG A 434 -13.28 15.47 13.55
CA ARG A 434 -14.07 15.82 12.37
C ARG A 434 -14.47 17.29 12.44
N GLN A 435 -14.39 17.97 11.31
CA GLN A 435 -14.59 19.41 11.21
C GLN A 435 -15.46 19.76 10.02
N LEU A 436 -16.41 20.68 10.23
CA LEU A 436 -17.17 21.26 9.13
C LEU A 436 -16.28 22.29 8.44
N GLU A 437 -16.05 22.09 7.14
CA GLU A 437 -15.27 23.02 6.33
C GLU A 437 -16.17 24.15 5.83
N PHE A 438 -17.29 23.79 5.20
CA PHE A 438 -18.30 24.74 4.76
C PHE A 438 -19.61 24.04 4.36
N ALA A 439 -20.70 24.82 4.37
CA ALA A 439 -21.96 24.46 3.72
C ALA A 439 -22.09 25.19 2.38
N THR A 440 -22.57 24.50 1.35
CA THR A 440 -22.77 25.12 0.04
C THR A 440 -24.00 26.02 -0.01
N ASP A 441 -23.88 27.13 -0.74
CA ASP A 441 -24.99 28.06 -0.90
C ASP A 441 -26.12 27.46 -1.76
N PRO A 442 -27.40 27.67 -1.41
CA PRO A 442 -28.53 27.23 -2.22
C PRO A 442 -28.56 27.86 -3.61
N ILE A 443 -28.88 27.05 -4.61
CA ILE A 443 -29.01 27.48 -5.99
C ILE A 443 -30.40 28.09 -6.18
N GLN A 444 -30.43 29.29 -6.76
CA GLN A 444 -31.65 30.11 -6.91
C GLN A 444 -32.37 30.40 -5.58
N GLY A 445 -31.68 30.26 -4.44
CA GLY A 445 -32.24 30.47 -3.11
C GLY A 445 -33.20 29.38 -2.63
N GLU A 446 -33.18 28.20 -3.26
CA GLU A 446 -34.09 27.08 -2.93
C GLU A 446 -33.35 25.91 -2.27
N VAL A 447 -32.39 25.29 -2.96
CA VAL A 447 -31.71 24.06 -2.53
C VAL A 447 -30.28 23.99 -3.08
N SER A 448 -29.34 23.41 -2.34
CA SER A 448 -28.00 23.04 -2.80
C SER A 448 -28.01 21.67 -3.47
N ASN A 449 -27.02 21.36 -4.31
CA ASN A 449 -26.89 20.02 -4.89
C ASN A 449 -25.83 19.19 -4.16
N PRO A 450 -25.99 17.86 -4.09
CA PRO A 450 -24.97 16.97 -3.55
C PRO A 450 -23.63 17.15 -4.25
N ILE A 451 -22.56 17.12 -3.47
CA ILE A 451 -21.19 17.23 -3.96
C ILE A 451 -20.68 15.81 -4.18
N ALA A 452 -20.45 15.44 -5.43
CA ALA A 452 -20.13 14.06 -5.78
C ALA A 452 -18.62 13.80 -5.83
N ASP A 453 -17.82 14.86 -5.98
CA ASP A 453 -16.38 14.74 -6.13
C ASP A 453 -15.64 15.96 -5.58
N ILE A 454 -14.42 15.72 -5.09
CA ILE A 454 -13.50 16.70 -4.49
C ILE A 454 -12.10 16.39 -5.00
N ALA A 455 -11.39 17.43 -5.45
CA ALA A 455 -9.97 17.40 -5.76
C ALA A 455 -9.30 18.69 -5.22
N PHE A 456 -7.97 18.78 -5.29
CA PHE A 456 -7.24 20.00 -4.96
C PHE A 456 -6.41 20.47 -6.15
N ASP A 457 -6.25 21.78 -6.28
CA ASP A 457 -5.29 22.36 -7.22
C ASP A 457 -3.94 22.67 -6.57
N GLY A 458 -2.96 23.05 -7.38
CA GLY A 458 -1.60 23.37 -6.91
C GLY A 458 -1.48 24.59 -5.99
N ASP A 459 -2.56 25.34 -5.75
CA ASP A 459 -2.59 26.40 -4.71
C ASP A 459 -3.22 25.91 -3.40
N CYS A 460 -3.47 24.59 -3.26
CA CYS A 460 -4.28 24.00 -2.19
C CYS A 460 -5.71 24.52 -2.11
N CYS A 461 -6.27 25.00 -3.22
CA CYS A 461 -7.68 25.31 -3.28
C CYS A 461 -8.48 24.06 -3.61
N MET A 462 -9.54 23.83 -2.84
CA MET A 462 -10.44 22.71 -3.00
C MET A 462 -11.35 22.92 -4.21
N LEU A 463 -11.29 21.99 -5.15
CA LEU A 463 -12.18 21.88 -6.29
C LEU A 463 -13.33 20.94 -5.92
N ILE A 464 -14.57 21.38 -6.13
CA ILE A 464 -15.73 20.52 -5.90
C ILE A 464 -16.64 20.51 -7.13
N SER A 465 -17.30 19.37 -7.35
CA SER A 465 -18.30 19.23 -8.40
C SER A 465 -19.61 18.67 -7.87
N GLU A 466 -20.67 19.43 -8.10
CA GLU A 466 -22.02 19.05 -7.70
C GLU A 466 -22.68 18.13 -8.74
N ARG A 467 -23.51 17.21 -8.29
CA ARG A 467 -24.42 16.43 -9.13
C ARG A 467 -25.87 16.74 -8.79
N THR A 468 -26.66 17.04 -9.81
CA THR A 468 -28.08 17.37 -9.61
C THR A 468 -28.84 16.09 -9.34
N MET A 469 -29.40 15.96 -8.14
CA MET A 469 -30.23 14.81 -7.75
C MET A 469 -31.65 15.25 -7.38
N GLN A 470 -32.64 14.43 -7.74
CA GLN A 470 -34.04 14.60 -7.35
C GLN A 470 -34.42 13.72 -6.16
N ASN A 471 -33.71 12.61 -5.97
CA ASN A 471 -33.78 11.71 -4.83
C ASN A 471 -32.50 10.83 -4.85
N GLU A 472 -32.51 9.71 -4.12
CA GLU A 472 -31.38 8.79 -3.98
C GLU A 472 -30.80 8.26 -5.30
N THR A 473 -31.66 8.04 -6.31
CA THR A 473 -31.29 7.37 -7.57
C THR A 473 -31.51 8.24 -8.80
N ILE A 474 -32.39 9.23 -8.71
CA ILE A 474 -32.84 10.02 -9.85
C ILE A 474 -31.97 11.24 -10.07
N SER A 475 -31.15 11.18 -11.11
CA SER A 475 -30.38 12.33 -11.60
C SER A 475 -31.23 13.38 -12.33
N GLY A 476 -30.77 14.62 -12.23
CA GLY A 476 -31.18 15.75 -13.04
C GLY A 476 -29.98 16.41 -13.72
N ALA A 477 -30.18 17.58 -14.30
CA ALA A 477 -29.12 18.37 -14.92
C ALA A 477 -29.43 19.87 -14.82
N HIS A 478 -28.45 20.70 -15.19
CA HIS A 478 -28.56 22.16 -15.31
C HIS A 478 -28.76 22.92 -14.01
N ALA A 479 -28.48 22.28 -12.88
CA ALA A 479 -28.40 22.91 -11.58
C ALA A 479 -27.07 22.63 -10.89
N SER A 480 -26.11 21.97 -11.53
CA SER A 480 -24.85 21.54 -10.90
C SER A 480 -23.70 22.50 -11.17
N ARG A 481 -23.02 22.96 -10.13
CA ARG A 481 -21.85 23.85 -10.26
C ARG A 481 -20.55 23.04 -10.15
N GLY A 482 -19.53 23.51 -10.87
CA GLY A 482 -18.15 23.29 -10.47
C GLY A 482 -17.69 24.53 -9.71
N LEU A 483 -17.06 24.34 -8.55
CA LEU A 483 -16.63 25.42 -7.66
C LEU A 483 -15.18 25.21 -7.24
N ARG A 484 -14.46 26.32 -7.04
CA ARG A 484 -13.15 26.39 -6.42
C ARG A 484 -13.27 27.16 -5.11
N TYR A 485 -12.93 26.51 -4.01
CA TYR A 485 -12.87 27.08 -2.68
C TYR A 485 -11.41 27.29 -2.29
N CYS A 486 -11.06 28.49 -1.83
CA CYS A 486 -9.74 28.79 -1.31
C CYS A 486 -9.85 29.23 0.14
N PHE A 487 -8.89 28.81 0.95
CA PHE A 487 -8.81 29.20 2.35
C PHE A 487 -8.14 30.58 2.47
N ASP A 488 -8.82 31.54 3.10
CA ASP A 488 -8.32 32.93 3.22
C ASP A 488 -7.58 33.23 4.53
N GLY A 489 -7.34 32.20 5.35
CA GLY A 489 -6.79 32.31 6.70
C GLY A 489 -7.84 32.37 7.80
N ASN A 490 -9.12 32.59 7.48
CA ASN A 490 -10.23 32.53 8.42
C ASN A 490 -11.34 31.55 8.00
N GLY A 491 -11.41 31.20 6.71
CA GLY A 491 -12.55 30.51 6.14
C GLY A 491 -12.27 29.95 4.76
N TRP A 492 -12.93 28.84 4.41
CA TRP A 492 -13.13 28.48 3.00
C TRP A 492 -14.11 29.44 2.33
N GLY A 493 -13.66 30.11 1.27
CA GLY A 493 -14.49 30.99 0.46
C GLY A 493 -14.54 30.54 -0.99
N VAL A 494 -15.67 30.73 -1.67
CA VAL A 494 -15.77 30.53 -3.12
C VAL A 494 -14.87 31.56 -3.80
N ASP A 495 -13.77 31.08 -4.37
CA ASP A 495 -12.87 31.86 -5.20
C ASP A 495 -13.42 31.94 -6.63
N THR A 496 -13.75 30.78 -7.20
CA THR A 496 -14.23 30.67 -8.58
C THR A 496 -15.46 29.78 -8.68
N GLN A 497 -16.51 30.26 -9.36
CA GLN A 497 -17.59 29.42 -9.87
C GLN A 497 -17.40 29.25 -11.38
N TYR A 498 -17.14 28.01 -11.80
CA TYR A 498 -16.84 27.71 -13.20
C TYR A 498 -18.10 27.84 -14.08
N GLN A 499 -17.92 28.40 -15.27
CA GLN A 499 -18.94 28.37 -16.31
C GLN A 499 -18.78 27.09 -17.14
N VAL A 500 -19.42 26.01 -16.71
CA VAL A 500 -19.33 24.69 -17.34
C VAL A 500 -20.15 24.66 -18.63
N GLY A 501 -19.49 24.91 -19.76
CA GLY A 501 -20.10 24.88 -21.09
C GLY A 501 -20.98 26.08 -21.45
N PHE A 502 -21.48 26.06 -22.69
CA PHE A 502 -22.26 27.16 -23.29
C PHE A 502 -23.75 27.15 -22.94
N TYR A 503 -24.26 26.04 -22.39
CA TYR A 503 -25.69 25.92 -22.17
C TYR A 503 -26.13 26.68 -20.92
N SER A 504 -27.20 27.48 -21.06
CA SER A 504 -27.78 28.28 -19.98
C SER A 504 -26.74 29.18 -19.30
N ILE A 505 -26.62 29.13 -17.98
CA ILE A 505 -25.66 29.90 -17.17
C ILE A 505 -24.37 29.14 -16.85
N GLY A 506 -24.18 27.93 -17.40
CA GLY A 506 -22.99 27.11 -17.14
C GLY A 506 -23.05 26.23 -15.88
N ASN A 507 -24.22 26.07 -15.26
CA ASN A 507 -24.42 25.13 -14.14
C ASN A 507 -24.67 23.71 -14.68
N ASN A 508 -23.70 23.17 -15.41
CA ASN A 508 -23.83 21.92 -16.15
C ASN A 508 -22.84 20.85 -15.67
N ALA A 509 -22.22 20.97 -14.50
CA ALA A 509 -21.35 19.91 -13.97
C ALA A 509 -22.14 18.60 -13.81
N ALA A 510 -21.46 17.45 -13.86
CA ALA A 510 -22.09 16.13 -13.78
C ALA A 510 -21.61 15.25 -12.61
N GLY A 511 -20.68 15.74 -11.79
CA GLY A 511 -20.27 15.04 -10.59
C GLY A 511 -18.76 14.94 -10.46
N GLY A 512 -18.01 14.56 -11.50
CA GLY A 512 -16.54 14.51 -11.48
C GLY A 512 -15.81 15.84 -11.57
N VAL A 513 -14.70 15.96 -10.84
CA VAL A 513 -13.73 17.06 -10.91
C VAL A 513 -12.31 16.58 -10.64
N ASP A 514 -11.33 17.14 -11.34
CA ASP A 514 -9.91 16.91 -11.07
C ASP A 514 -9.05 18.06 -11.64
N TYR A 515 -7.75 18.09 -11.36
CA TYR A 515 -6.79 19.14 -11.73
C TYR A 515 -5.65 18.58 -12.58
N ASP A 516 -5.36 19.21 -13.72
CA ASP A 516 -4.39 18.64 -14.65
C ASP A 516 -2.93 18.85 -14.27
N GLY A 517 -2.57 19.66 -13.27
CA GLY A 517 -1.17 19.91 -12.89
C GLY A 517 -0.28 20.50 -13.99
N GLY A 518 -0.85 20.84 -15.17
CA GLY A 518 -0.10 21.22 -16.35
C GLY A 518 0.23 22.71 -16.41
N PRO A 519 1.03 23.14 -17.40
CA PRO A 519 1.43 24.54 -17.55
C PRO A 519 0.25 25.47 -17.82
N GLU A 520 -0.84 24.97 -18.40
CA GLU A 520 -2.09 25.73 -18.56
C GLU A 520 -2.98 25.75 -17.33
N MET A 521 -2.65 24.97 -16.28
CA MET A 521 -3.34 24.87 -14.99
C MET A 521 -4.86 24.81 -15.15
N ARG A 522 -5.40 23.64 -15.52
CA ARG A 522 -6.83 23.48 -15.81
C ARG A 522 -7.52 22.57 -14.80
N THR A 523 -8.69 23.03 -14.38
CA THR A 523 -9.70 22.22 -13.70
C THR A 523 -10.51 21.46 -14.74
N TRP A 524 -10.53 20.14 -14.62
CA TRP A 524 -11.34 19.25 -15.43
C TRP A 524 -12.65 18.95 -14.72
N LEU A 525 -13.76 19.08 -15.44
CA LEU A 525 -15.10 18.84 -14.92
C LEU A 525 -15.87 17.94 -15.88
N SER A 526 -16.53 16.93 -15.33
CA SER A 526 -17.56 16.19 -16.06
C SER A 526 -18.79 17.09 -16.24
N ALA A 527 -19.52 16.94 -17.35
CA ALA A 527 -20.57 17.89 -17.70
C ALA A 527 -21.70 17.35 -18.57
N ASP A 528 -22.92 17.76 -18.20
CA ASP A 528 -24.16 17.55 -18.95
C ASP A 528 -24.51 18.78 -19.80
N ALA A 529 -24.24 18.69 -21.10
CA ALA A 529 -24.48 19.73 -22.12
C ALA A 529 -23.45 20.88 -22.11
N LEU A 530 -22.19 20.54 -22.43
CA LEU A 530 -21.16 21.52 -22.74
C LEU A 530 -21.53 22.40 -23.94
N SER A 531 -22.25 21.81 -24.91
CA SER A 531 -22.88 22.53 -26.02
C SER A 531 -24.26 21.92 -26.30
N PHE A 532 -25.27 22.77 -26.44
CA PHE A 532 -26.66 22.38 -26.76
C PHE A 532 -27.41 23.59 -27.33
N PRO A 533 -28.31 23.43 -28.31
CA PRO A 533 -28.77 22.18 -28.92
C PRO A 533 -27.96 21.71 -30.14
N SER A 534 -26.93 22.45 -30.58
CA SER A 534 -26.08 22.02 -31.69
C SER A 534 -24.75 22.80 -31.72
N PRO A 535 -23.60 22.11 -31.82
CA PRO A 535 -23.42 20.66 -31.68
C PRO A 535 -23.88 20.19 -30.28
N TYR A 536 -24.27 18.92 -30.16
CA TYR A 536 -24.43 18.26 -28.87
C TYR A 536 -23.03 17.89 -28.39
N ILE A 537 -22.64 18.36 -27.20
CA ILE A 537 -21.36 17.99 -26.60
C ILE A 537 -21.64 17.64 -25.14
N TYR A 538 -21.38 16.39 -24.77
CA TYR A 538 -21.57 15.82 -23.43
C TYR A 538 -20.32 15.02 -23.06
N GLY A 539 -19.74 15.26 -21.88
CA GLY A 539 -18.47 14.64 -21.53
C GLY A 539 -17.69 15.45 -20.52
N ALA A 540 -16.48 15.87 -20.88
CA ALA A 540 -15.56 16.56 -19.98
C ALA A 540 -15.12 17.93 -20.51
N THR A 541 -14.80 18.85 -19.61
CA THR A 541 -14.25 20.16 -19.98
C THR A 541 -13.05 20.55 -19.13
N GLY A 542 -11.96 20.95 -19.77
CA GLY A 542 -10.78 21.53 -19.12
C GLY A 542 -10.86 23.06 -19.13
N ILE A 543 -11.12 23.66 -17.97
CA ILE A 543 -11.29 25.11 -17.79
C ILE A 543 -10.06 25.66 -17.06
N PRO A 544 -9.48 26.82 -17.44
CA PRO A 544 -8.40 27.43 -16.66
C PRO A 544 -8.79 27.54 -15.18
N VAL A 545 -7.86 27.25 -14.26
CA VAL A 545 -8.14 27.13 -12.81
C VAL A 545 -8.73 28.41 -12.22
N ALA A 546 -8.28 29.58 -12.67
CA ALA A 546 -8.83 30.88 -12.28
C ALA A 546 -10.22 31.19 -12.88
N GLY A 547 -10.77 30.26 -13.66
CA GLY A 547 -12.00 30.41 -14.43
C GLY A 547 -11.82 31.24 -15.70
N ASP A 548 -12.61 30.91 -16.73
CA ASP A 548 -12.77 31.72 -17.93
C ASP A 548 -14.13 31.39 -18.58
N THR A 549 -14.46 32.09 -19.66
CA THR A 549 -15.59 31.78 -20.52
C THR A 549 -15.41 30.41 -21.20
N PRO A 550 -16.51 29.72 -21.54
CA PRO A 550 -16.46 28.44 -22.26
C PRO A 550 -15.70 28.48 -23.60
N SER A 551 -15.47 29.68 -24.16
CA SER A 551 -14.66 29.87 -25.37
C SER A 551 -13.16 29.62 -25.16
N GLN A 552 -12.69 29.60 -23.91
CA GLN A 552 -11.30 29.31 -23.52
C GLN A 552 -11.16 27.92 -22.87
N SER A 553 -12.22 27.13 -22.86
CA SER A 553 -12.25 25.77 -22.33
C SER A 553 -11.95 24.75 -23.41
N LEU A 554 -11.33 23.64 -23.02
CA LEU A 554 -11.25 22.42 -23.81
C LEU A 554 -12.56 21.65 -23.63
N LEU A 555 -13.21 21.22 -24.70
CA LEU A 555 -14.48 20.49 -24.63
C LEU A 555 -14.30 19.12 -25.26
N VAL A 556 -14.50 18.06 -24.49
CA VAL A 556 -14.42 16.67 -24.98
C VAL A 556 -15.82 16.07 -24.96
N ASP A 557 -16.27 15.68 -26.14
CA ASP A 557 -17.47 14.86 -26.31
C ASP A 557 -17.13 13.39 -26.11
N VAL A 558 -17.81 12.73 -25.17
CA VAL A 558 -17.37 11.45 -24.62
C VAL A 558 -17.45 10.29 -25.64
N ASP A 559 -18.40 10.33 -26.57
CA ASP A 559 -18.53 9.33 -27.64
C ASP A 559 -18.22 9.87 -29.05
N VAL A 560 -17.83 11.15 -29.14
CA VAL A 560 -17.46 11.86 -30.37
C VAL A 560 -18.66 12.09 -31.33
N ASP A 561 -19.87 11.60 -31.02
CA ASP A 561 -21.07 11.81 -31.85
C ASP A 561 -21.87 13.04 -31.42
N VAL A 562 -21.42 14.18 -31.92
CA VAL A 562 -22.06 15.48 -31.67
C VAL A 562 -23.46 15.68 -32.29
N SER A 563 -24.05 14.63 -32.85
CA SER A 563 -25.38 14.64 -33.49
C SER A 563 -26.50 14.20 -32.55
N TYR A 564 -26.18 13.50 -31.47
CA TYR A 564 -27.12 12.98 -30.50
C TYR A 564 -26.77 13.47 -29.07
N PRO A 565 -27.74 13.49 -28.14
CA PRO A 565 -27.47 13.90 -26.76
C PRO A 565 -27.37 12.72 -25.78
N GLU A 566 -26.34 12.74 -24.92
CA GLU A 566 -25.99 11.72 -23.92
C GLU A 566 -26.46 12.14 -22.52
N LYS A 567 -27.64 12.74 -22.47
CA LYS A 567 -28.25 13.31 -21.26
C LYS A 567 -28.21 12.38 -20.05
N PHE A 568 -27.75 12.91 -18.92
CA PHE A 568 -27.68 12.31 -17.59
C PHE A 568 -26.69 11.15 -17.43
N GLN A 569 -25.84 10.90 -18.42
CA GLN A 569 -24.98 9.70 -18.45
C GLN A 569 -23.59 9.90 -17.87
N MET A 570 -23.16 11.13 -17.61
CA MET A 570 -21.78 11.45 -17.25
C MET A 570 -21.53 11.11 -15.77
N GLY A 571 -20.40 10.47 -15.47
CA GLY A 571 -19.96 10.11 -14.12
C GLY A 571 -18.85 11.00 -13.57
N SER A 572 -17.93 10.40 -12.85
CA SER A 572 -16.69 11.04 -12.38
C SER A 572 -15.56 10.91 -13.44
N LEU A 573 -14.45 11.58 -13.20
CA LEU A 573 -13.24 11.55 -14.01
C LEU A 573 -12.01 11.61 -13.10
N GLU A 574 -10.90 11.04 -13.56
CA GLU A 574 -9.58 11.09 -12.91
C GLU A 574 -8.51 11.29 -13.99
N LEU A 575 -7.48 12.08 -13.71
CA LEU A 575 -6.35 12.29 -14.60
C LEU A 575 -5.10 11.57 -14.06
N THR A 576 -4.22 11.12 -14.95
CA THR A 576 -2.86 10.80 -14.52
C THR A 576 -2.06 12.07 -14.32
N CYS A 577 -0.89 11.95 -13.67
CA CYS A 577 -0.02 13.10 -13.55
C CYS A 577 0.37 13.68 -14.90
N PHE A 578 0.38 15.00 -14.94
CA PHE A 578 0.98 15.68 -16.05
C PHE A 578 2.49 15.51 -16.01
N ARG A 579 2.98 14.82 -17.03
CA ARG A 579 4.40 14.71 -17.36
C ARG A 579 4.56 15.44 -18.70
N GLU A 580 5.43 16.44 -18.81
CA GLU A 580 5.61 17.11 -20.10
C GLU A 580 6.03 16.05 -21.13
N SER A 581 5.40 16.03 -22.31
CA SER A 581 5.79 15.09 -23.38
C SER A 581 7.20 15.44 -23.85
N GLY A 582 8.21 14.78 -23.28
CA GLY A 582 9.63 15.11 -23.42
C GLY A 582 10.40 15.34 -22.11
N ASP A 583 9.69 15.45 -20.99
CA ASP A 583 10.22 15.45 -19.60
C ASP A 583 9.76 14.20 -18.84
N GLY A 584 9.76 13.03 -19.51
CA GLY A 584 10.18 11.85 -18.76
C GLY A 584 11.65 12.04 -18.37
N PRO A 585 12.17 11.35 -17.35
CA PRO A 585 13.59 11.43 -17.05
C PRO A 585 14.34 11.21 -18.35
N CYS A 586 15.22 12.16 -18.70
CA CYS A 586 15.92 12.13 -19.98
C CYS A 586 16.79 10.85 -20.14
N LEU A 587 16.91 10.07 -19.06
CA LEU A 587 17.54 8.79 -18.88
C LEU A 587 16.58 7.91 -18.04
N GLU A 588 15.98 6.90 -18.66
CA GLU A 588 15.28 5.83 -17.94
C GLU A 588 16.20 4.61 -17.82
N VAL A 589 16.16 3.96 -16.66
CA VAL A 589 17.00 2.80 -16.36
C VAL A 589 16.20 1.80 -15.54
N THR A 590 16.23 0.54 -15.96
CA THR A 590 15.91 -0.60 -15.09
C THR A 590 17.14 -1.47 -14.94
N GLY A 591 17.21 -2.24 -13.85
CA GLY A 591 18.37 -3.08 -13.57
C GLY A 591 18.02 -4.38 -12.85
N LYS A 592 18.84 -5.39 -13.07
CA LYS A 592 18.77 -6.67 -12.36
C LYS A 592 20.16 -7.15 -11.95
N LEU A 593 20.24 -7.77 -10.77
CA LEU A 593 21.45 -8.41 -10.25
C LEU A 593 21.29 -9.93 -10.26
N ASP A 594 22.34 -10.63 -10.65
CA ASP A 594 22.45 -12.08 -10.59
C ASP A 594 23.78 -12.48 -9.92
N CYS A 595 23.76 -13.48 -9.04
CA CYS A 595 24.96 -13.93 -8.32
C CYS A 595 26.00 -14.53 -9.28
N LEU A 596 27.27 -14.14 -9.15
CA LEU A 596 28.40 -14.78 -9.85
C LEU A 596 29.29 -15.52 -8.87
N PHE A 597 29.56 -16.77 -9.19
CA PHE A 597 30.42 -17.65 -8.40
C PHE A 597 31.78 -17.84 -9.08
N ASP A 598 32.85 -17.93 -8.29
CA ASP A 598 34.18 -18.27 -8.79
C ASP A 598 34.33 -19.78 -9.09
N ASP A 599 35.49 -20.18 -9.63
CA ASP A 599 35.81 -21.58 -9.94
C ASP A 599 35.77 -22.53 -8.72
N SER A 600 35.70 -21.99 -7.50
CA SER A 600 35.52 -22.74 -6.24
C SER A 600 34.08 -22.79 -5.74
N GLY A 601 33.12 -22.15 -6.44
CA GLY A 601 31.73 -22.06 -6.02
C GLY A 601 31.47 -21.02 -4.93
N VAL A 602 32.46 -20.16 -4.63
CA VAL A 602 32.30 -19.04 -3.68
C VAL A 602 31.63 -17.89 -4.42
N LEU A 603 30.66 -17.21 -3.79
CA LEU A 603 30.17 -15.94 -4.30
C LEU A 603 31.35 -14.97 -4.47
N SER A 604 31.63 -14.58 -5.70
CA SER A 604 32.74 -13.68 -6.01
C SER A 604 32.26 -12.26 -6.27
N ASP A 605 31.23 -12.11 -7.13
CA ASP A 605 30.73 -10.84 -7.66
C ASP A 605 29.23 -10.98 -8.00
N TYR A 606 28.62 -9.93 -8.56
CA TYR A 606 27.28 -9.99 -9.16
C TYR A 606 27.32 -9.54 -10.62
N ALA A 607 26.60 -10.23 -11.49
CA ALA A 607 26.29 -9.75 -12.83
C ALA A 607 25.21 -8.68 -12.72
N LEU A 608 25.46 -7.53 -13.31
CA LEU A 608 24.52 -6.43 -13.38
C LEU A 608 24.09 -6.25 -14.83
N GLU A 609 22.81 -6.44 -15.11
CA GLU A 609 22.21 -6.12 -16.40
C GLU A 609 21.43 -4.80 -16.23
N LEU A 610 21.78 -3.79 -17.01
CA LEU A 610 21.07 -2.51 -17.05
C LEU A 610 20.40 -2.32 -18.41
N GLU A 611 19.09 -2.08 -18.41
CA GLU A 611 18.38 -1.62 -19.60
C GLU A 611 18.28 -0.09 -19.55
N VAL A 612 18.97 0.57 -20.48
CA VAL A 612 19.16 2.04 -20.48
C VAL A 612 18.47 2.65 -21.69
N THR A 613 17.55 3.59 -21.48
CA THR A 613 16.86 4.35 -22.52
C THR A 613 17.33 5.80 -22.53
N ASN A 614 17.78 6.30 -23.68
CA ASN A 614 18.15 7.70 -23.87
C ASN A 614 16.94 8.52 -24.35
N ASN A 615 16.20 9.13 -23.43
CA ASN A 615 15.08 10.02 -23.77
C ASN A 615 15.52 11.47 -24.06
N SER A 616 16.82 11.78 -23.90
CA SER A 616 17.35 13.10 -24.24
C SER A 616 17.36 13.37 -25.75
N LEU A 617 17.45 14.64 -26.13
CA LEU A 617 17.54 15.07 -27.53
C LEU A 617 18.92 14.83 -28.17
N ASN A 618 19.92 14.39 -27.40
CA ASN A 618 21.31 14.24 -27.84
C ASN A 618 21.74 12.76 -27.90
N PRO A 619 22.44 12.32 -28.96
CA PRO A 619 23.02 10.98 -28.99
C PRO A 619 24.10 10.81 -27.91
N ALA A 620 23.96 9.78 -27.07
CA ALA A 620 24.91 9.48 -26.02
C ALA A 620 26.03 8.56 -26.53
N HIS A 621 27.28 8.93 -26.24
CA HIS A 621 28.48 8.20 -26.62
C HIS A 621 29.11 7.46 -25.44
N TYR A 622 28.86 7.93 -24.22
CA TYR A 622 29.37 7.30 -23.01
C TYR A 622 28.27 7.21 -21.95
N LEU A 623 28.32 6.15 -21.16
CA LEU A 623 27.54 5.99 -19.94
C LEU A 623 28.51 5.93 -18.76
N LEU A 624 28.39 6.88 -17.84
CA LEU A 624 29.09 6.89 -16.55
C LEU A 624 28.18 6.25 -15.50
N ILE A 625 28.76 5.38 -14.68
CA ILE A 625 28.05 4.68 -13.61
C ILE A 625 28.90 4.82 -12.35
N ALA A 626 28.41 5.58 -11.38
CA ALA A 626 29.06 5.71 -10.08
C ALA A 626 28.42 4.73 -9.09
N GLY A 627 29.25 3.92 -8.45
CA GLY A 627 28.84 2.81 -7.58
C GLY A 627 29.89 1.70 -7.60
N PRO A 628 29.66 0.57 -6.93
CA PRO A 628 30.60 -0.55 -6.84
C PRO A 628 30.67 -1.42 -8.13
N VAL A 629 30.68 -0.80 -9.31
CA VAL A 629 30.59 -1.47 -10.62
C VAL A 629 31.89 -1.42 -11.43
N SER A 630 32.08 -2.42 -12.29
CA SER A 630 33.18 -2.53 -13.24
C SER A 630 32.67 -3.04 -14.60
N PRO A 631 32.95 -2.33 -15.72
CA PRO A 631 33.57 -1.01 -15.79
C PRO A 631 32.59 0.11 -15.36
N GLY A 632 33.06 1.12 -14.60
CA GLY A 632 32.25 2.30 -14.25
C GLY A 632 32.08 3.34 -15.37
N VAL A 633 32.68 3.10 -16.55
CA VAL A 633 32.45 3.90 -17.76
C VAL A 633 32.30 2.96 -18.94
N VAL A 634 31.19 3.07 -19.66
CA VAL A 634 30.88 2.27 -20.85
C VAL A 634 30.92 3.16 -22.08
N ASN A 635 31.63 2.71 -23.13
CA ASN A 635 31.65 3.37 -24.42
C ASN A 635 30.54 2.80 -25.31
N LEU A 636 29.57 3.62 -25.67
CA LEU A 636 28.39 3.24 -26.45
C LEU A 636 28.76 3.28 -27.94
N VAL A 637 29.05 2.11 -28.52
CA VAL A 637 29.37 1.97 -29.95
C VAL A 637 28.46 0.91 -30.59
N PRO A 638 27.51 1.27 -31.47
CA PRO A 638 27.19 2.64 -31.94
C PRO A 638 26.69 3.56 -30.82
N GLU A 639 26.68 4.88 -31.02
CA GLU A 639 26.06 5.82 -30.08
C GLU A 639 24.63 5.39 -29.74
N LEU A 640 24.15 5.70 -28.53
CA LEU A 640 22.77 5.45 -28.13
C LEU A 640 21.91 6.65 -28.57
N ALA A 641 21.10 6.45 -29.60
CA ALA A 641 20.30 7.54 -30.19
C ALA A 641 19.14 7.98 -29.27
N PRO A 642 18.59 9.19 -29.47
CA PRO A 642 17.34 9.61 -28.82
C PRO A 642 16.20 8.60 -29.05
N GLY A 643 15.53 8.20 -27.96
CA GLY A 643 14.48 7.18 -27.91
C GLY A 643 14.98 5.74 -28.07
N GLU A 644 16.29 5.50 -28.11
CA GLU A 644 16.87 4.15 -28.19
C GLU A 644 17.10 3.57 -26.80
N THR A 645 16.70 2.32 -26.62
CA THR A 645 16.96 1.49 -25.43
C THR A 645 18.05 0.48 -25.72
N ARG A 646 18.95 0.25 -24.75
CA ARG A 646 20.02 -0.73 -24.86
C ARG A 646 20.34 -1.41 -23.53
N VAL A 647 20.52 -2.73 -23.60
CA VAL A 647 21.00 -3.54 -22.50
C VAL A 647 22.53 -3.46 -22.39
N ILE A 648 23.03 -3.22 -21.18
CA ILE A 648 24.43 -3.06 -20.83
C ILE A 648 24.78 -4.04 -19.71
N ASP A 649 25.67 -5.00 -20.00
CA ASP A 649 26.15 -5.99 -19.04
C ASP A 649 27.39 -5.50 -18.30
N LEU A 650 27.37 -5.61 -16.98
CA LEU A 650 28.40 -5.13 -16.06
C LEU A 650 28.63 -6.13 -14.92
N THR A 651 29.62 -5.85 -14.08
CA THR A 651 29.91 -6.64 -12.88
C THR A 651 29.99 -5.74 -11.66
N VAL A 652 29.24 -6.05 -10.61
CA VAL A 652 29.35 -5.41 -9.30
C VAL A 652 30.31 -6.22 -8.45
N THR A 653 31.36 -5.56 -7.94
CA THR A 653 32.51 -6.26 -7.36
C THR A 653 32.31 -6.59 -5.88
N GLY A 654 32.50 -7.87 -5.53
CA GLY A 654 32.54 -8.38 -4.16
C GLY A 654 31.17 -8.74 -3.57
N PRO A 655 31.16 -9.49 -2.45
CA PRO A 655 29.94 -9.74 -1.69
C PRO A 655 29.44 -8.43 -1.08
N ILE A 656 28.15 -8.13 -1.27
CA ILE A 656 27.51 -6.91 -0.79
C ILE A 656 26.83 -7.26 0.54
N ALA A 657 27.19 -6.53 1.60
CA ALA A 657 26.69 -6.79 2.96
C ALA A 657 25.38 -6.04 3.27
N THR A 658 24.78 -5.39 2.27
CA THR A 658 23.56 -4.58 2.37
C THR A 658 22.44 -5.22 1.57
N GLU A 659 21.19 -4.97 1.96
CA GLU A 659 19.99 -5.50 1.28
C GLU A 659 19.80 -4.89 -0.12
N THR A 660 20.36 -3.70 -0.37
CA THR A 660 20.33 -3.02 -1.67
C THR A 660 21.70 -2.48 -2.06
N VAL A 661 21.91 -2.27 -3.35
CA VAL A 661 23.06 -1.55 -3.90
C VAL A 661 22.59 -0.47 -4.87
N CYS A 662 23.08 0.75 -4.69
CA CYS A 662 22.65 1.92 -5.44
C CYS A 662 23.72 2.40 -6.43
N PHE A 663 23.26 2.92 -7.57
CA PHE A 663 24.11 3.43 -8.65
C PHE A 663 23.59 4.77 -9.14
N SER A 664 24.48 5.74 -9.37
CA SER A 664 24.13 6.95 -10.14
C SER A 664 24.54 6.78 -11.60
N LEU A 665 23.66 7.11 -12.55
CA LEU A 665 23.93 6.98 -13.97
C LEU A 665 23.86 8.33 -14.69
N THR A 666 24.76 8.52 -15.64
CA THR A 666 24.83 9.75 -16.45
C THR A 666 25.31 9.46 -17.87
N LEU A 667 24.57 9.95 -18.87
CA LEU A 667 24.94 9.89 -20.28
C LEU A 667 25.77 11.11 -20.70
N TYR A 668 26.79 10.89 -21.53
CA TYR A 668 27.66 11.93 -22.08
C TYR A 668 27.75 11.88 -23.61
N ASP A 669 27.90 13.05 -24.23
CA ASP A 669 28.11 13.20 -25.67
C ASP A 669 29.58 12.92 -26.08
N ALA A 670 29.88 13.07 -27.38
CA ALA A 670 31.21 12.85 -27.95
C ALA A 670 32.29 13.82 -27.42
N ASP A 671 31.91 14.98 -26.90
CA ASP A 671 32.78 16.02 -26.36
C ASP A 671 32.90 15.96 -24.82
N PHE A 672 32.34 14.92 -24.18
CA PHE A 672 32.21 14.77 -22.73
C PHE A 672 31.34 15.84 -22.06
N GLY A 673 30.41 16.43 -22.82
CA GLY A 673 29.29 17.19 -22.27
C GLY A 673 28.26 16.23 -21.69
N GLU A 674 27.73 16.55 -20.52
CA GLU A 674 26.64 15.80 -19.90
C GLU A 674 25.36 15.96 -20.74
N CYS A 675 24.82 14.85 -21.23
CA CYS A 675 23.55 14.84 -21.95
C CYS A 675 22.38 14.82 -20.98
N CYS A 676 22.45 13.92 -20.00
CA CYS A 676 21.36 13.58 -19.11
C CYS A 676 21.84 12.71 -17.92
N GLY A 677 21.26 12.88 -16.73
CA GLY A 677 21.42 12.00 -15.57
C GLY A 677 20.08 11.51 -15.01
N LEU A 678 20.12 10.59 -14.05
CA LEU A 678 18.94 10.15 -13.32
C LEU A 678 18.32 11.30 -12.51
N GLU A 679 16.99 11.39 -12.52
CA GLU A 679 16.25 12.40 -11.76
C GLU A 679 16.27 12.13 -10.24
N ASP A 680 16.14 10.87 -9.82
CA ASP A 680 16.17 10.45 -8.40
C ASP A 680 17.59 10.30 -7.81
N ALA A 681 18.60 10.87 -8.47
CA ALA A 681 20.04 10.78 -8.17
C ALA A 681 20.67 9.37 -8.21
N GLU A 682 19.96 8.30 -7.82
CA GLU A 682 20.44 6.92 -7.81
C GLU A 682 19.33 5.89 -8.12
N ILE A 683 19.67 4.78 -8.78
CA ILE A 683 18.84 3.56 -8.86
C ILE A 683 19.36 2.54 -7.84
N CYS A 684 18.48 2.07 -6.95
CA CYS A 684 18.81 1.06 -5.93
C CYS A 684 18.21 -0.30 -6.31
N LEU A 685 19.05 -1.32 -6.41
CA LEU A 685 18.65 -2.69 -6.73
C LEU A 685 18.76 -3.56 -5.48
N VAL A 686 17.76 -4.41 -5.26
CA VAL A 686 17.80 -5.43 -4.18
C VAL A 686 18.88 -6.45 -4.51
N VAL A 687 19.76 -6.72 -3.55
CA VAL A 687 20.78 -7.77 -3.68
C VAL A 687 20.08 -9.12 -3.56
N PRO A 688 20.16 -10.00 -4.59
CA PRO A 688 19.51 -11.30 -4.52
C PRO A 688 20.15 -12.16 -3.42
N GLU A 689 19.32 -12.93 -2.71
CA GLU A 689 19.80 -13.97 -1.81
C GLU A 689 20.49 -15.07 -2.65
N CYS A 690 21.81 -15.22 -2.51
CA CYS A 690 22.57 -16.23 -3.23
C CYS A 690 22.54 -17.56 -2.46
N ASP A 691 22.12 -18.64 -3.12
CA ASP A 691 21.98 -19.99 -2.52
C ASP A 691 23.17 -20.38 -1.63
N CYS A 692 22.90 -20.62 -0.35
CA CYS A 692 23.91 -20.91 0.68
C CYS A 692 24.17 -22.41 0.89
N ALA A 693 23.38 -23.26 0.24
CA ALA A 693 23.57 -24.70 0.13
C ALA A 693 22.91 -25.20 -1.16
N ILE A 694 23.52 -26.17 -1.83
CA ILE A 694 22.89 -26.90 -2.94
C ILE A 694 22.46 -28.28 -2.42
N ASP A 695 21.21 -28.66 -2.67
CA ASP A 695 20.73 -30.02 -2.52
C ASP A 695 21.12 -30.83 -3.78
N GLN A 696 22.05 -31.78 -3.64
CA GLN A 696 22.42 -32.69 -4.74
C GLN A 696 21.41 -33.85 -4.89
N GLY A 697 20.16 -33.60 -4.52
CA GLY A 697 19.10 -34.60 -4.43
C GLY A 697 18.83 -35.08 -3.00
N TRP A 698 17.58 -35.46 -2.81
CA TRP A 698 17.03 -36.06 -1.60
C TRP A 698 16.28 -37.34 -1.95
N GLU A 699 16.16 -38.23 -0.98
CA GLU A 699 15.44 -39.49 -1.09
C GLU A 699 14.46 -39.58 0.07
N ILE A 700 13.21 -39.91 -0.24
CA ILE A 700 12.20 -40.28 0.74
C ILE A 700 11.64 -41.64 0.38
N VAL A 701 11.55 -42.52 1.38
CA VAL A 701 11.09 -43.90 1.22
C VAL A 701 9.90 -44.14 2.13
N CYS A 702 8.83 -44.73 1.61
CA CYS A 702 7.68 -45.14 2.40
C CYS A 702 8.02 -46.42 3.20
N ILE A 703 7.89 -46.37 4.53
CA ILE A 703 8.20 -47.50 5.42
C ILE A 703 6.91 -48.24 5.81
N ASP A 704 5.86 -47.49 6.17
CA ASP A 704 4.54 -48.03 6.48
C ASP A 704 3.46 -46.96 6.23
N GLU A 705 2.81 -47.03 5.06
CA GLU A 705 1.75 -46.10 4.65
C GLU A 705 0.52 -46.18 5.57
N ALA A 706 0.23 -47.34 6.17
CA ALA A 706 -0.90 -47.48 7.08
C ALA A 706 -0.63 -46.81 8.45
N ALA A 707 0.64 -46.67 8.81
CA ALA A 707 1.10 -45.95 10.00
C ALA A 707 1.53 -44.50 9.70
N GLY A 708 1.63 -44.10 8.43
CA GLY A 708 2.09 -42.79 8.01
C GLY A 708 3.58 -42.56 8.24
N ILE A 709 4.40 -43.60 8.12
CA ILE A 709 5.84 -43.58 8.43
C ILE A 709 6.67 -43.59 7.14
N TYR A 710 7.56 -42.62 7.00
CA TYR A 710 8.50 -42.46 5.89
C TYR A 710 9.92 -42.24 6.42
N GLU A 711 10.93 -42.50 5.59
CA GLU A 711 12.34 -42.24 5.91
C GLU A 711 12.92 -41.26 4.89
N PHE A 712 13.48 -40.15 5.37
CA PHE A 712 14.01 -39.04 4.58
C PHE A 712 15.53 -38.90 4.74
N THR A 713 16.23 -38.75 3.62
CA THR A 713 17.69 -38.51 3.57
C THR A 713 18.00 -37.47 2.49
N PHE A 714 18.93 -36.54 2.75
CA PHE A 714 19.38 -35.59 1.74
C PHE A 714 20.88 -35.33 1.81
N ASN A 715 21.45 -34.86 0.69
CA ASN A 715 22.85 -34.46 0.63
C ASN A 715 22.96 -32.94 0.74
N LEU A 716 23.60 -32.47 1.81
CA LEU A 716 23.93 -31.08 2.04
C LEU A 716 25.29 -30.75 1.42
N VAL A 717 25.36 -29.75 0.54
CA VAL A 717 26.63 -29.11 0.16
C VAL A 717 26.70 -27.76 0.86
N ASN A 718 27.70 -27.56 1.72
CA ASN A 718 27.88 -26.28 2.41
C ASN A 718 28.47 -25.25 1.43
N LEU A 719 27.71 -24.23 1.03
CA LEU A 719 28.23 -23.10 0.22
C LEU A 719 28.51 -21.86 1.07
N THR A 720 28.26 -21.92 2.38
CA THR A 720 28.61 -20.85 3.31
C THR A 720 30.12 -20.79 3.53
N PRO A 721 30.68 -19.61 3.88
CA PRO A 721 32.07 -19.49 4.31
C PRO A 721 32.34 -20.11 5.70
N ASP A 722 31.28 -20.52 6.41
CA ASP A 722 31.32 -21.09 7.74
C ASP A 722 31.49 -22.61 7.72
N VAL A 723 31.88 -23.18 8.87
CA VAL A 723 31.99 -24.64 9.04
C VAL A 723 30.71 -25.13 9.69
N VAL A 724 29.87 -25.82 8.92
CA VAL A 724 28.60 -26.36 9.42
C VAL A 724 28.88 -27.59 10.28
N GLU A 725 28.26 -27.61 11.46
CA GLU A 725 28.35 -28.69 12.46
C GLU A 725 26.97 -29.17 12.91
N HIS A 726 25.93 -28.34 12.73
CA HIS A 726 24.56 -28.72 13.10
C HIS A 726 23.56 -28.32 12.01
N VAL A 727 22.54 -29.16 11.85
CA VAL A 727 21.36 -28.90 11.02
C VAL A 727 20.12 -29.02 11.91
N PHE A 728 19.23 -28.03 11.86
CA PHE A 728 17.91 -28.13 12.49
C PHE A 728 16.82 -28.18 11.43
N LEU A 729 15.83 -29.03 11.63
CA LEU A 729 14.65 -29.13 10.77
C LEU A 729 13.47 -28.46 11.47
N ILE A 730 13.05 -27.32 10.94
CA ILE A 730 11.99 -26.50 11.49
C ILE A 730 10.73 -26.71 10.65
N VAL A 731 9.65 -27.13 11.33
CA VAL A 731 8.33 -27.33 10.74
C VAL A 731 7.35 -26.31 11.31
N ASP A 732 6.31 -25.96 10.54
CA ASP A 732 5.19 -25.17 11.07
C ASP A 732 4.56 -25.90 12.27
N PRO A 733 4.30 -25.23 13.42
CA PRO A 733 3.65 -25.86 14.57
C PRO A 733 2.27 -26.49 14.28
N SER A 734 1.62 -26.10 13.20
CA SER A 734 0.34 -26.62 12.71
C SER A 734 0.49 -27.75 11.68
N ALA A 735 1.72 -28.09 11.30
CA ALA A 735 2.00 -29.09 10.28
C ALA A 735 1.44 -30.48 10.66
N PRO A 736 0.84 -31.21 9.70
CA PRO A 736 0.27 -32.54 9.94
C PRO A 736 1.32 -33.67 9.97
N PHE A 737 2.60 -33.34 10.17
CA PHE A 737 3.74 -34.25 10.21
C PHE A 737 4.79 -33.83 11.25
N SER A 738 5.71 -34.74 11.59
CA SER A 738 6.84 -34.48 12.50
C SER A 738 8.04 -35.36 12.16
N PHE A 739 9.24 -34.86 12.47
CA PHE A 739 10.48 -35.63 12.42
C PHE A 739 10.77 -36.30 13.77
N ASP A 740 11.35 -37.51 13.76
CA ASP A 740 11.85 -38.16 14.98
C ASP A 740 13.11 -37.46 15.53
N GLN A 741 13.86 -36.81 14.64
CA GLN A 741 15.03 -35.97 14.93
C GLN A 741 14.91 -34.65 14.19
N ASP A 742 14.83 -33.55 14.95
CA ASP A 742 14.77 -32.17 14.46
C ASP A 742 16.11 -31.43 14.63
N HIS A 743 17.08 -32.04 15.30
CA HIS A 743 18.46 -31.57 15.45
C HIS A 743 19.43 -32.69 15.07
N ILE A 744 20.26 -32.43 14.05
CA ILE A 744 21.23 -33.36 13.51
C ILE A 744 22.63 -32.76 13.68
N ASP A 745 23.48 -33.46 14.44
CA ASP A 745 24.92 -33.20 14.44
C ASP A 745 25.53 -33.80 13.18
N VAL A 746 25.93 -32.93 12.25
CA VAL A 746 26.60 -33.37 11.02
C VAL A 746 28.11 -33.43 11.26
N PRO A 747 28.85 -34.29 10.53
CA PRO A 747 30.30 -34.18 10.50
C PRO A 747 30.72 -32.74 10.18
N THR A 748 31.85 -32.28 10.74
CA THR A 748 32.47 -31.01 10.37
C THR A 748 32.45 -30.86 8.85
N THR A 749 31.62 -29.94 8.37
CA THR A 749 31.37 -29.72 6.95
C THR A 749 31.90 -28.34 6.59
N PRO A 750 33.21 -28.22 6.23
CA PRO A 750 33.77 -26.96 5.77
C PRO A 750 33.08 -26.41 4.52
N PRO A 751 33.36 -25.14 4.16
CA PRO A 751 32.94 -24.58 2.90
C PRO A 751 33.28 -25.51 1.72
N PHE A 752 32.32 -25.68 0.81
CA PHE A 752 32.36 -26.50 -0.41
C PHE A 752 32.48 -28.01 -0.19
N SER A 753 32.32 -28.48 1.05
CA SER A 753 32.22 -29.90 1.34
C SER A 753 30.76 -30.34 1.42
N SER A 754 30.55 -31.64 1.19
CA SER A 754 29.24 -32.24 1.30
C SER A 754 29.16 -33.23 2.45
N THR A 755 27.96 -33.36 3.01
CA THR A 755 27.60 -34.38 3.98
C THR A 755 26.19 -34.88 3.71
N THR A 756 25.92 -36.13 4.07
CA THR A 756 24.56 -36.69 4.05
C THR A 756 23.90 -36.45 5.39
N VAL A 757 22.63 -36.04 5.36
CA VAL A 757 21.77 -35.80 6.53
C VAL A 757 20.64 -36.83 6.49
N GLY A 758 20.55 -37.64 7.55
CA GLY A 758 19.61 -38.75 7.68
C GLY A 758 20.28 -40.13 7.81
N PRO A 759 19.50 -41.22 7.83
CA PRO A 759 18.04 -41.25 7.67
C PRO A 759 17.27 -40.62 8.83
N ILE A 760 16.17 -39.93 8.53
CA ILE A 760 15.26 -39.27 9.48
C ILE A 760 13.87 -39.85 9.28
N GLU A 761 13.22 -40.28 10.36
CA GLU A 761 11.86 -40.81 10.29
C GLU A 761 10.85 -39.66 10.30
N VAL A 762 9.98 -39.65 9.29
CA VAL A 762 8.87 -38.71 9.15
C VAL A 762 7.58 -39.45 9.50
N THR A 763 6.88 -38.99 10.53
CA THR A 763 5.53 -39.45 10.87
C THR A 763 4.52 -38.41 10.40
N THR A 764 3.56 -38.80 9.58
CA THR A 764 2.59 -37.87 8.96
C THR A 764 1.18 -38.45 8.90
N SER A 765 0.18 -37.57 8.87
CA SER A 765 -1.20 -37.92 8.56
C SER A 765 -1.58 -37.71 7.09
N LEU A 766 -0.64 -37.17 6.29
CA LEU A 766 -0.76 -36.96 4.85
C LEU A 766 -0.58 -38.29 4.07
N GLY A 767 -1.17 -38.37 2.88
CA GLY A 767 -1.11 -39.54 2.00
C GLY A 767 -0.12 -39.40 0.85
N ALA A 768 0.08 -40.48 0.09
CA ALA A 768 0.92 -40.47 -1.10
C ALA A 768 0.43 -39.42 -2.13
N GLY A 769 1.37 -38.62 -2.65
CA GLY A 769 1.10 -37.50 -3.55
C GLY A 769 0.89 -36.14 -2.88
N ASP A 770 0.75 -36.10 -1.54
CA ASP A 770 0.74 -34.86 -0.78
C ASP A 770 2.17 -34.31 -0.61
N VAL A 771 2.28 -32.99 -0.45
CA VAL A 771 3.55 -32.26 -0.32
C VAL A 771 3.86 -31.99 1.15
N ILE A 772 5.15 -32.14 1.52
CA ILE A 772 5.70 -31.73 2.80
C ILE A 772 6.71 -30.60 2.56
N GLU A 773 6.55 -29.51 3.31
CA GLU A 773 7.41 -28.32 3.29
C GLU A 773 7.98 -28.05 4.69
N PHE A 774 9.28 -27.75 4.78
CA PHE A 774 9.96 -27.42 6.03
C PHE A 774 11.26 -26.65 5.74
N VAL A 775 11.86 -26.07 6.77
CA VAL A 775 13.11 -25.29 6.65
C VAL A 775 14.23 -26.02 7.37
N ALA A 776 15.36 -26.23 6.69
CA ALA A 776 16.60 -26.72 7.27
C ALA A 776 17.53 -25.54 7.61
N THR A 777 17.83 -25.31 8.88
CA THR A 777 18.79 -24.26 9.30
C THR A 777 20.16 -24.86 9.58
N LEU A 778 21.22 -24.21 9.09
CA LEU A 778 22.62 -24.63 9.23
C LEU A 778 23.31 -23.80 10.32
N HIS A 779 24.03 -24.45 11.22
CA HIS A 779 24.70 -23.79 12.34
C HIS A 779 26.16 -24.25 12.47
N VAL A 780 27.01 -23.32 12.91
CA VAL A 780 28.38 -23.60 13.35
C VAL A 780 28.40 -24.23 14.75
N ALA A 781 29.58 -24.71 15.19
CA ALA A 781 29.80 -25.43 16.45
C ALA A 781 29.25 -24.75 17.74
N ASN A 782 29.01 -23.44 17.74
CA ASN A 782 28.46 -22.70 18.88
C ASN A 782 26.93 -22.49 18.80
N LEU A 783 26.26 -23.17 17.85
CA LEU A 783 24.83 -23.05 17.54
C LEU A 783 24.40 -21.69 16.96
N SER A 784 25.34 -20.84 16.53
CA SER A 784 24.97 -19.68 15.72
C SER A 784 24.48 -20.16 14.36
N GLN A 785 23.32 -19.67 13.95
CA GLN A 785 22.81 -19.90 12.60
C GLN A 785 23.72 -19.20 11.60
N CYS A 786 24.08 -19.92 10.54
CA CYS A 786 24.87 -19.43 9.42
C CYS A 786 24.01 -19.27 8.16
N CYS A 787 23.02 -20.14 7.98
CA CYS A 787 22.04 -20.03 6.90
C CYS A 787 20.79 -20.85 7.21
N ASP A 788 19.77 -20.72 6.39
CA ASP A 788 18.59 -21.57 6.30
C ASP A 788 18.20 -21.85 4.85
N HIS A 789 17.55 -22.99 4.61
CA HIS A 789 17.20 -23.48 3.29
C HIS A 789 15.85 -24.20 3.34
N ALA A 790 14.91 -23.77 2.50
CA ALA A 790 13.58 -24.40 2.40
C ALA A 790 13.67 -25.70 1.59
N LEU A 791 13.03 -26.76 2.09
CA LEU A 791 12.93 -28.06 1.43
C LEU A 791 11.47 -28.44 1.24
N GLU A 792 11.17 -28.94 0.04
CA GLU A 792 9.86 -29.43 -0.36
C GLU A 792 9.98 -30.82 -1.02
N PHE A 793 9.15 -31.76 -0.61
CA PHE A 793 9.05 -33.07 -1.28
C PHE A 793 7.63 -33.63 -1.31
N VAL A 794 7.39 -34.51 -2.29
CA VAL A 794 6.12 -35.23 -2.48
C VAL A 794 6.22 -36.63 -1.85
N LEU A 795 5.23 -37.04 -1.05
CA LEU A 795 5.20 -38.35 -0.41
C LEU A 795 5.02 -39.49 -1.44
N PRO A 796 5.90 -40.51 -1.46
CA PRO A 796 5.78 -41.65 -2.36
C PRO A 796 4.74 -42.67 -1.87
N SER A 797 4.26 -43.56 -2.75
CA SER A 797 3.36 -44.67 -2.34
C SER A 797 4.14 -45.88 -1.81
N CYS A 798 3.60 -46.60 -0.82
CA CYS A 798 4.17 -47.87 -0.35
C CYS A 798 3.86 -49.07 -1.25
N ASP A 799 3.02 -48.92 -2.29
CA ASP A 799 2.53 -50.03 -3.13
C ASP A 799 3.52 -50.51 -4.20
N GLY A 800 4.80 -50.15 -4.09
CA GLY A 800 5.88 -50.83 -4.80
C GLY A 800 5.89 -50.65 -6.31
N GLU A 801 5.34 -49.56 -6.84
CA GLU A 801 5.72 -49.08 -8.18
C GLU A 801 6.88 -48.08 -8.11
N SER A 802 7.94 -48.42 -7.38
CA SER A 802 9.28 -47.88 -7.66
C SER A 802 10.38 -48.77 -7.06
N ASN A 803 11.35 -49.12 -7.91
CA ASN A 803 12.74 -49.31 -7.51
C ASN A 803 13.02 -50.43 -6.49
N GLY A 804 13.06 -51.68 -6.97
CA GLY A 804 13.86 -52.71 -6.29
C GLY A 804 15.28 -52.17 -6.04
N HIS A 805 15.93 -52.63 -4.97
CA HIS A 805 17.29 -52.23 -4.63
C HIS A 805 18.14 -52.26 -5.90
N PRO A 806 18.99 -51.26 -6.21
CA PRO A 806 19.72 -51.19 -7.48
C PRO A 806 20.60 -52.41 -7.83
N ALA A 807 20.74 -53.35 -6.89
CA ALA A 807 21.48 -54.60 -7.03
C ALA A 807 20.58 -55.83 -7.21
N ASP A 808 19.26 -55.70 -7.07
CA ASP A 808 18.25 -56.71 -7.43
C ASP A 808 17.85 -56.44 -8.89
N LEU A 809 18.68 -56.97 -9.78
CA LEU A 809 18.67 -56.68 -11.21
C LEU A 809 17.61 -57.48 -11.96
N ASP A 810 17.16 -58.61 -11.41
CA ASP A 810 16.06 -59.38 -11.98
C ASP A 810 14.70 -59.14 -11.30
N GLY A 811 14.69 -58.36 -10.21
CA GLY A 811 13.48 -57.87 -9.55
C GLY A 811 12.74 -58.98 -8.82
N ASP A 812 13.45 -60.02 -8.38
CA ASP A 812 12.86 -61.15 -7.66
C ASP A 812 12.77 -60.93 -6.14
N GLY A 813 13.23 -59.76 -5.67
CA GLY A 813 13.25 -59.35 -4.27
C GLY A 813 14.46 -59.89 -3.51
N VAL A 814 15.49 -60.45 -4.17
CA VAL A 814 16.68 -60.98 -3.51
C VAL A 814 17.95 -60.70 -4.33
N VAL A 815 18.88 -59.92 -3.77
CA VAL A 815 20.21 -59.75 -4.37
C VAL A 815 21.02 -61.04 -4.23
N GLY A 816 21.12 -61.82 -5.29
CA GLY A 816 21.61 -63.19 -5.25
C GLY A 816 22.50 -63.58 -6.42
N ALA A 817 22.63 -64.90 -6.61
CA ALA A 817 23.45 -65.45 -7.67
C ALA A 817 22.90 -65.14 -9.08
N ALA A 818 21.61 -64.79 -9.18
CA ALA A 818 20.98 -64.41 -10.44
C ALA A 818 21.45 -63.02 -10.90
N ASP A 819 21.46 -62.04 -9.99
CA ASP A 819 21.95 -60.67 -10.23
C ASP A 819 23.45 -60.64 -10.53
N LEU A 820 24.23 -61.40 -9.76
CA LEU A 820 25.65 -61.60 -10.02
C LEU A 820 25.87 -62.19 -11.43
N GLY A 821 24.99 -63.08 -11.88
CA GLY A 821 25.00 -63.62 -13.23
C GLY A 821 24.77 -62.56 -14.29
N LEU A 822 23.90 -61.58 -14.03
CA LEU A 822 23.59 -60.48 -14.94
C LEU A 822 24.75 -59.48 -15.09
N VAL A 823 25.46 -59.16 -13.99
CA VAL A 823 26.68 -58.34 -14.03
C VAL A 823 27.76 -59.03 -14.86
N LEU A 824 28.03 -60.31 -14.60
CA LEU A 824 29.05 -61.06 -15.33
C LEU A 824 28.69 -61.27 -16.81
N ALA A 825 27.42 -61.39 -17.15
CA ALA A 825 26.96 -61.53 -18.53
C ALA A 825 27.17 -60.26 -19.37
N ASN A 826 27.20 -59.09 -18.72
CA ASN A 826 27.33 -57.79 -19.38
C ASN A 826 28.73 -57.15 -19.23
N TRP A 827 29.72 -57.91 -18.72
CA TRP A 827 31.05 -57.39 -18.40
C TRP A 827 31.73 -56.65 -19.56
N GLY A 828 32.12 -55.40 -19.33
CA GLY A 828 32.73 -54.48 -20.29
C GLY A 828 31.75 -53.85 -21.29
N GLY A 829 30.44 -54.06 -21.12
CA GLY A 829 29.35 -53.38 -21.83
C GLY A 829 28.67 -52.32 -20.95
N SER A 830 27.45 -51.93 -21.29
CA SER A 830 26.61 -51.02 -20.49
C SER A 830 25.20 -51.62 -20.31
N GLY A 831 24.38 -51.03 -19.44
CA GLY A 831 22.98 -51.43 -19.25
C GLY A 831 22.72 -52.03 -17.86
N LEU A 832 21.84 -53.02 -17.75
CA LEU A 832 21.31 -53.50 -16.45
C LEU A 832 22.37 -54.00 -15.43
N GLY A 833 23.63 -54.20 -15.83
CA GLY A 833 24.70 -54.57 -14.90
C GLY A 833 25.56 -53.39 -14.42
N ASP A 834 25.27 -52.17 -14.89
CA ASP A 834 25.98 -50.91 -14.60
C ASP A 834 25.25 -50.23 -13.44
N VAL A 835 25.61 -50.66 -12.23
CA VAL A 835 24.93 -50.34 -10.97
C VAL A 835 25.44 -49.01 -10.42
N ASP A 836 26.69 -48.64 -10.70
CA ASP A 836 27.23 -47.32 -10.33
C ASP A 836 26.98 -46.22 -11.37
N GLY A 837 26.50 -46.59 -12.56
CA GLY A 837 26.07 -45.66 -13.60
C GLY A 837 27.23 -45.02 -14.37
N ASP A 838 28.44 -45.58 -14.29
CA ASP A 838 29.64 -45.03 -14.94
C ASP A 838 29.70 -45.29 -16.46
N GLY A 839 28.75 -46.07 -16.98
CA GLY A 839 28.62 -46.43 -18.39
C GLY A 839 29.33 -47.71 -18.78
N VAL A 840 30.00 -48.41 -17.84
CA VAL A 840 30.76 -49.65 -18.09
C VAL A 840 30.60 -50.67 -16.96
N VAL A 841 29.90 -51.77 -17.24
CA VAL A 841 29.79 -52.92 -16.32
C VAL A 841 31.15 -53.52 -16.00
N GLY A 842 31.63 -53.33 -14.78
CA GLY A 842 33.01 -53.61 -14.38
C GLY A 842 33.17 -54.09 -12.94
N ALA A 843 34.39 -53.95 -12.44
CA ALA A 843 34.77 -54.44 -11.12
C ALA A 843 34.14 -53.63 -9.98
N SER A 844 33.76 -52.39 -10.22
CA SER A 844 33.04 -51.53 -9.28
C SER A 844 31.60 -52.02 -9.09
N ASP A 845 30.85 -52.26 -10.17
CA ASP A 845 29.48 -52.82 -10.12
C ASP A 845 29.44 -54.18 -9.43
N LEU A 846 30.41 -55.03 -9.75
CA LEU A 846 30.58 -56.32 -9.08
C LEU A 846 30.78 -56.16 -7.58
N GLY A 847 31.52 -55.13 -7.18
CA GLY A 847 31.74 -54.79 -5.78
C GLY A 847 30.45 -54.42 -5.07
N LEU A 848 29.59 -53.63 -5.73
CA LEU A 848 28.29 -53.21 -5.20
C LEU A 848 27.32 -54.38 -5.05
N ILE A 849 27.23 -55.26 -6.05
CA ILE A 849 26.38 -56.47 -5.99
C ILE A 849 26.87 -57.45 -4.93
N LEU A 850 28.19 -57.61 -4.77
CA LEU A 850 28.74 -58.47 -3.71
C LEU A 850 28.56 -57.87 -2.31
N ALA A 851 28.58 -56.54 -2.17
CA ALA A 851 28.30 -55.87 -0.90
C ALA A 851 26.83 -56.06 -0.48
N ALA A 852 25.93 -56.12 -1.45
CA ALA A 852 24.50 -56.34 -1.25
C ALA A 852 24.08 -57.84 -1.24
N PHE A 853 25.02 -58.77 -1.45
CA PHE A 853 24.69 -60.18 -1.68
C PHE A 853 24.00 -60.85 -0.48
N GLY A 854 22.80 -61.38 -0.71
CA GLY A 854 21.94 -62.02 0.28
C GLY A 854 20.93 -61.07 0.92
N LEU A 855 20.86 -59.80 0.51
CA LEU A 855 19.77 -58.89 0.88
C LEU A 855 18.46 -59.37 0.23
N THR A 856 17.41 -59.43 1.04
CA THR A 856 16.03 -59.58 0.59
C THR A 856 15.40 -58.20 0.63
N VAL A 857 14.87 -57.75 -0.49
CA VAL A 857 14.30 -56.41 -0.71
C VAL A 857 12.77 -56.49 -0.62
#